data_AF-A0A7C4D1R3-F1
#
_entry.id   AF-A0A7C4D1R3-F1
#
_cell.length_a   1.000
_cell.length_b   1.000
_cell.length_c   1.000
_cell.angle_alpha   90.00
_cell.angle_beta   90.00
_cell.angle_gamma   90.00
#
_symmetry.space_group_name_H-M   'P 1'
#
loop_
_entity.id
_entity.type
_entity.pdbx_description
1 polymer ?
#
loop_
_entity_poly.entity_id
_entity_poly.type
_entity_poly.pdbx_seq_one_letter_code
_entity_poly.pdbx_strand_id
1 'polypeptide(L)'
;MNRKSLFIFILHFHQPTGQYLSVLDRIQRNSYEMLLNLLEKQRDQKLTLHFSGPLLMYWKRKYPSFLERLRELVKASRFEVLGGTYSESPLPLLPLEDRLEQLKRGKQLVEEVFETRVEGAWLPERVWDPTLPLQLAEAGYRYVVLDDEVGYRSGLSKEEVHRAFLTEYSGRRVGVVFIDATIRYILPWRSHQEVLSYIRSYSSARGEYVLWGSDAEKFGEWWDRTQAEHWLSLFFYYLRTAEDIEVITPSEYLRRFGYAGLAYLGPWSYDKMIEWSGGYFPNFLKKYSESNNMHKRMLYTRSKLERLKAPAEAWEEYYLAQCNDAFWHGLFGGVYIPILRQAVYEHLIRAERIAEEKGEHYLADRLQVRELDIDMDGRGELIVEAPLASAFIKPSDGGTLFELDIKEEGMEFNLVNTMSRYREPYLGDRGPAPDWYRRVSFREHVWRRGTRLDDWIDNTPFVDISDLALASYVVEHVGGEVVLSRVGRVWFDPASPHRLHVVKSFSMEGDGRVLRVKYRWRNLEKRFAEFSLAVELSLSPKLPYDYEAIPSYEIEGATERPATERFASPWARTVTLRSPATRPITVESSKHGEVWASPIYTWTRTEKGLRSHYQGIGVVLNYHVPLDPGESFETEVKVRW
;
A
#
# COMPACT_ATOMS: atom_id res chain seq x y z
N MET A 1 42.31 2.65 -31.67
CA MET A 1 41.96 3.00 -30.27
C MET A 1 41.28 1.79 -29.67
N ASN A 2 41.84 1.20 -28.60
CA ASN A 2 41.21 0.07 -27.92
C ASN A 2 39.82 0.50 -27.43
N ARG A 3 38.79 -0.16 -27.94
CA ARG A 3 37.39 0.16 -27.65
C ARG A 3 37.09 -0.31 -26.23
N LYS A 4 36.81 0.61 -25.31
CA LYS A 4 36.40 0.26 -23.94
C LYS A 4 34.92 -0.13 -23.91
N SER A 5 34.54 -0.89 -22.89
CA SER A 5 33.14 -1.15 -22.53
C SER A 5 32.72 -0.10 -21.50
N LEU A 6 31.56 0.53 -21.66
CA LEU A 6 31.04 1.49 -20.68
C LEU A 6 30.15 0.75 -19.67
N PHE A 7 30.36 1.00 -18.39
CA PHE A 7 29.55 0.45 -17.32
C PHE A 7 29.01 1.54 -16.41
N ILE A 8 27.71 1.52 -16.16
CA ILE A 8 27.03 2.42 -15.22
C ILE A 8 26.54 1.58 -14.05
N PHE A 9 26.84 2.01 -12.82
CA PHE A 9 26.49 1.31 -11.59
C PHE A 9 25.65 2.21 -10.68
N ILE A 10 24.39 1.83 -10.44
CA ILE A 10 23.42 2.59 -9.66
C ILE A 10 22.96 1.79 -8.44
N LEU A 11 23.11 2.36 -7.23
CA LEU A 11 22.51 1.81 -6.01
C LEU A 11 21.29 2.62 -5.61
N HIS A 12 20.18 1.92 -5.35
CA HIS A 12 18.93 2.50 -4.90
C HIS A 12 18.68 2.17 -3.42
N PHE A 13 18.59 3.17 -2.56
CA PHE A 13 18.36 3.01 -1.12
C PHE A 13 16.93 3.43 -0.77
N HIS A 14 16.15 2.50 -0.24
CA HIS A 14 14.76 2.78 0.08
C HIS A 14 14.26 2.04 1.32
N GLN A 15 13.47 2.74 2.14
CA GLN A 15 12.57 2.14 3.11
C GLN A 15 11.23 2.86 3.08
N PRO A 16 10.11 2.13 3.20
CA PRO A 16 8.78 2.73 3.10
C PRO A 16 8.41 3.54 4.35
N THR A 17 7.50 4.49 4.15
CA THR A 17 6.78 5.14 5.24
C THR A 17 6.05 4.09 6.08
N GLY A 18 6.25 4.14 7.40
CA GLY A 18 5.60 3.21 8.33
C GLY A 18 6.30 1.87 8.55
N GLN A 19 7.54 1.67 8.07
CA GLN A 19 8.30 0.46 8.40
C GLN A 19 8.55 0.33 9.91
N TYR A 20 8.62 -0.92 10.42
CA TYR A 20 9.00 -1.19 11.79
C TYR A 20 10.39 -0.63 12.11
N LEU A 21 10.54 0.03 13.27
CA LEU A 21 11.83 0.59 13.69
C LEU A 21 12.90 -0.49 13.82
N SER A 22 12.54 -1.68 14.33
CA SER A 22 13.45 -2.82 14.42
C SER A 22 13.96 -3.31 13.06
N VAL A 23 13.15 -3.21 12.00
CA VAL A 23 13.56 -3.53 10.63
C VAL A 23 14.49 -2.45 10.09
N LEU A 24 14.15 -1.17 10.26
CA LEU A 24 15.01 -0.06 9.86
C LEU A 24 16.40 -0.13 10.54
N ASP A 25 16.44 -0.38 11.84
CA ASP A 25 17.68 -0.49 12.61
C ASP A 25 18.50 -1.75 12.23
N ARG A 26 17.84 -2.83 11.81
CA ARG A 26 18.51 -4.01 11.25
C ARG A 26 19.17 -3.67 9.92
N ILE A 27 18.42 -3.08 8.99
CA ILE A 27 18.91 -2.78 7.63
C ILE A 27 20.02 -1.72 7.67
N GLN A 28 19.87 -0.69 8.52
CA GLN A 28 20.93 0.29 8.77
C GLN A 28 22.24 -0.41 9.11
N ARG A 29 22.20 -1.30 10.10
CA ARG A 29 23.40 -2.02 10.55
C ARG A 29 23.91 -2.97 9.50
N ASN A 30 23.05 -3.75 8.86
CA ASN A 30 23.43 -4.85 7.98
C ASN A 30 23.90 -4.39 6.61
N SER A 31 23.22 -3.41 6.01
CA SER A 31 23.45 -2.94 4.65
C SER A 31 24.10 -1.56 4.64
N TYR A 32 23.42 -0.54 5.15
CA TYR A 32 23.79 0.86 4.89
C TYR A 32 25.13 1.26 5.50
N GLU A 33 25.44 0.84 6.73
CA GLU A 33 26.74 1.08 7.35
C GLU A 33 27.89 0.39 6.60
N MET A 34 27.69 -0.86 6.13
CA MET A 34 28.70 -1.55 5.31
C MET A 34 28.89 -0.84 3.98
N LEU A 35 27.80 -0.50 3.29
CA LEU A 35 27.87 0.18 2.01
C LEU A 35 28.58 1.52 2.15
N LEU A 36 28.30 2.31 3.18
CA LEU A 36 29.01 3.56 3.42
C LEU A 36 30.52 3.35 3.59
N ASN A 37 30.93 2.41 4.44
CA ASN A 37 32.36 2.08 4.65
C ASN A 37 33.06 1.63 3.36
N LEU A 38 32.32 0.95 2.47
CA LEU A 38 32.85 0.44 1.22
C LEU A 38 32.92 1.54 0.15
N LEU A 39 31.88 2.37 0.04
CA LEU A 39 31.82 3.53 -0.86
C LEU A 39 32.89 4.57 -0.52
N GLU A 40 33.24 4.75 0.76
CA GLU A 40 34.36 5.62 1.16
C GLU A 40 35.70 5.22 0.55
N LYS A 41 35.89 3.93 0.22
CA LYS A 41 37.09 3.43 -0.45
C LYS A 41 37.02 3.57 -1.98
N GLN A 42 35.86 3.98 -2.52
CA GLN A 42 35.61 4.12 -3.97
C GLN A 42 35.39 5.58 -4.41
N ARG A 43 35.85 6.58 -3.65
CA ARG A 43 35.61 8.02 -3.92
C ARG A 43 35.99 8.46 -5.34
N ASP A 44 37.03 7.87 -5.91
CA ASP A 44 37.51 8.19 -7.26
C ASP A 44 36.69 7.52 -8.38
N GLN A 45 35.85 6.55 -8.05
CA GLN A 45 35.02 5.84 -9.01
C GLN A 45 33.72 6.60 -9.28
N LYS A 46 33.27 6.56 -10.53
CA LYS A 46 32.09 7.27 -11.02
C LYS A 46 30.81 6.44 -10.78
N LEU A 47 30.45 6.28 -9.52
CA LEU A 47 29.24 5.55 -9.11
C LEU A 47 28.01 6.46 -9.09
N THR A 48 26.82 5.89 -9.07
CA THR A 48 25.56 6.63 -8.97
C THR A 48 24.71 6.09 -7.82
N LEU A 49 24.11 6.99 -7.05
CA LEU A 49 23.35 6.66 -5.84
C LEU A 49 21.96 7.31 -5.90
N HIS A 50 20.95 6.65 -5.37
CA HIS A 50 19.62 7.21 -5.14
C HIS A 50 19.17 6.95 -3.71
N PHE A 51 18.54 7.93 -3.07
CA PHE A 51 18.01 7.81 -1.71
C PHE A 51 16.56 8.26 -1.66
N SER A 52 15.66 7.38 -1.23
CA SER A 52 14.25 7.73 -1.04
C SER A 52 14.04 8.80 0.03
N GLY A 53 13.05 9.67 -0.15
CA GLY A 53 12.76 10.71 0.84
C GLY A 53 12.36 10.18 2.23
N PRO A 54 11.51 9.13 2.37
CA PRO A 54 11.20 8.55 3.67
C PRO A 54 12.45 8.06 4.42
N LEU A 55 13.42 7.47 3.71
CA LEU A 55 14.69 7.05 4.29
C LEU A 55 15.55 8.25 4.73
N LEU A 56 15.64 9.30 3.91
CA LEU A 56 16.38 10.53 4.25
C LEU A 56 15.78 11.21 5.50
N MET A 57 14.45 11.30 5.57
CA MET A 57 13.74 11.82 6.75
C MET A 57 13.98 10.97 7.99
N TYR A 58 14.00 9.65 7.83
CA TYR A 58 14.34 8.73 8.92
C TYR A 58 15.77 8.94 9.43
N TRP A 59 16.76 8.98 8.53
CA TRP A 59 18.15 9.21 8.87
C TRP A 59 18.37 10.56 9.54
N LYS A 60 17.74 11.63 9.04
CA LYS A 60 17.81 12.96 9.64
C LYS A 60 17.39 12.96 11.10
N ARG A 61 16.36 12.16 11.45
CA ARG A 61 15.85 12.05 12.82
C ARG A 61 16.65 11.08 13.70
N LYS A 62 16.99 9.91 13.18
CA LYS A 62 17.52 8.78 13.98
C LYS A 62 19.03 8.58 13.86
N TYR A 63 19.59 8.83 12.68
CA TYR A 63 21.00 8.59 12.34
C TYR A 63 21.69 9.83 11.74
N PRO A 64 21.64 11.01 12.41
CA PRO A 64 22.16 12.25 11.85
C PRO A 64 23.67 12.17 11.55
N SER A 65 24.45 11.49 12.39
CA SER A 65 25.90 11.31 12.17
C SER A 65 26.23 10.45 10.95
N PHE A 66 25.40 9.44 10.64
CA PHE A 66 25.54 8.64 9.42
C PHE A 66 25.24 9.49 8.19
N LEU A 67 24.14 10.26 8.23
CA LEU A 67 23.74 11.12 7.13
C LEU A 67 24.80 12.19 6.84
N GLU A 68 25.37 12.78 7.88
CA GLU A 68 26.47 13.74 7.78
C GLU A 68 27.69 13.14 7.09
N ARG A 69 28.11 11.94 7.52
CA ARG A 69 29.25 11.22 6.94
C ARG A 69 29.00 10.86 5.47
N LEU A 70 27.78 10.45 5.13
CA LEU A 70 27.37 10.19 3.75
C LEU A 70 27.38 11.47 2.89
N ARG A 71 26.91 12.60 3.43
CA ARG A 71 26.97 13.92 2.77
C ARG A 71 28.40 14.32 2.43
N GLU A 72 29.30 14.24 3.41
CA GLU A 72 30.71 14.58 3.20
C GLU A 72 31.40 13.61 2.22
N LEU A 73 31.02 12.33 2.22
CA LEU A 73 31.46 11.38 1.21
C LEU A 73 31.00 11.80 -0.20
N VAL A 74 29.72 12.12 -0.39
CA VAL A 74 29.19 12.55 -1.69
C VAL A 74 29.97 13.75 -2.20
N LYS A 75 30.16 14.79 -1.38
CA LYS A 75 30.90 16.01 -1.73
C LYS A 75 32.36 15.76 -2.10
N ALA A 76 33.01 14.78 -1.47
CA ALA A 76 34.41 14.44 -1.68
C ALA A 76 34.64 13.33 -2.74
N SER A 77 33.60 12.93 -3.47
CA SER A 77 33.64 11.80 -4.41
C SER A 77 33.31 12.22 -5.85
N ARG A 78 33.45 11.28 -6.79
CA ARG A 78 32.93 11.40 -8.16
C ARG A 78 31.53 10.79 -8.33
N PHE A 79 30.78 10.66 -7.23
CA PHE A 79 29.45 10.08 -7.28
C PHE A 79 28.45 11.05 -7.89
N GLU A 80 27.52 10.49 -8.66
CA GLU A 80 26.29 11.18 -9.05
C GLU A 80 25.16 10.78 -8.10
N VAL A 81 24.37 11.76 -7.65
CA VAL A 81 23.18 11.50 -6.83
C VAL A 81 21.94 11.79 -7.67
N LEU A 82 21.06 10.79 -7.77
CA LEU A 82 19.77 10.90 -8.42
C LEU A 82 18.75 11.47 -7.44
N GLY A 83 17.79 12.21 -7.96
CA GLY A 83 16.54 12.49 -7.25
C GLY A 83 15.46 11.48 -7.62
N GLY A 84 14.24 11.79 -7.23
CA GLY A 84 13.05 11.02 -7.53
C GLY A 84 11.84 11.69 -6.92
N THR A 85 10.80 10.91 -6.64
CA THR A 85 9.63 11.40 -5.90
C THR A 85 9.92 11.54 -4.41
N TYR A 86 9.31 12.52 -3.76
CA TYR A 86 9.47 12.83 -2.34
C TYR A 86 9.15 11.67 -1.41
N SER A 87 8.09 10.89 -1.66
CA SER A 87 7.70 9.76 -0.79
C SER A 87 7.82 8.38 -1.46
N GLU A 88 8.62 8.25 -2.52
CA GLU A 88 8.67 7.01 -3.36
C GLU A 88 7.31 6.65 -3.94
N SER A 89 6.69 7.62 -4.61
CA SER A 89 5.34 7.50 -5.12
C SER A 89 5.30 6.99 -6.56
N PRO A 90 4.38 6.06 -6.88
CA PRO A 90 4.20 5.60 -8.25
C PRO A 90 3.41 6.67 -9.02
N LEU A 91 4.13 7.54 -9.74
CA LEU A 91 3.57 8.73 -10.42
C LEU A 91 2.27 8.44 -11.20
N PRO A 92 2.11 7.31 -11.91
CA PRO A 92 0.88 7.07 -12.68
C PRO A 92 -0.39 6.91 -11.82
N LEU A 93 -0.27 6.64 -10.52
CA LEU A 93 -1.41 6.64 -9.59
C LEU A 93 -1.82 8.05 -9.15
N LEU A 94 -0.98 9.07 -9.38
CA LEU A 94 -1.19 10.40 -8.81
C LEU A 94 -1.87 11.35 -9.81
N PRO A 95 -2.64 12.34 -9.29
CA PRO A 95 -3.01 13.55 -10.05
C PRO A 95 -1.79 14.23 -10.68
N LEU A 96 -1.99 14.94 -11.81
CA LEU A 96 -0.88 15.52 -12.58
C LEU A 96 -0.09 16.55 -11.77
N GLU A 97 -0.77 17.31 -10.92
CA GLU A 97 -0.19 18.32 -10.03
C GLU A 97 0.67 17.66 -8.96
N ASP A 98 0.20 16.55 -8.38
CA ASP A 98 0.93 15.78 -7.38
C ASP A 98 2.17 15.12 -7.95
N ARG A 99 2.11 14.63 -9.19
CA ARG A 99 3.29 14.09 -9.87
C ARG A 99 4.43 15.10 -9.92
N LEU A 100 4.10 16.34 -10.28
CA LEU A 100 5.07 17.42 -10.34
C LEU A 100 5.60 17.79 -8.96
N GLU A 101 4.71 17.89 -7.97
CA GLU A 101 5.10 18.29 -6.61
C GLU A 101 5.97 17.23 -5.94
N GLN A 102 5.63 15.94 -6.10
CA GLN A 102 6.47 14.82 -5.65
C GLN A 102 7.88 14.89 -6.23
N LEU A 103 7.99 15.15 -7.54
CA LEU A 103 9.28 15.28 -8.23
C LEU A 103 10.08 16.51 -7.76
N LYS A 104 9.43 17.68 -7.64
CA LYS A 104 10.09 18.92 -7.17
C LYS A 104 10.58 18.79 -5.74
N ARG A 105 9.73 18.32 -4.82
CA ARG A 105 10.07 18.12 -3.41
C ARG A 105 11.14 17.06 -3.21
N GLY A 106 11.03 15.93 -3.93
CA GLY A 106 12.02 14.86 -3.86
C GLY A 106 13.40 15.33 -4.34
N LYS A 107 13.43 16.06 -5.46
CA LYS A 107 14.65 16.73 -5.92
C LYS A 107 15.22 17.68 -4.86
N GLN A 108 14.39 18.61 -4.37
CA GLN A 108 14.81 19.62 -3.41
C GLN A 108 15.37 18.98 -2.13
N LEU A 109 14.69 17.95 -1.59
CA LEU A 109 15.16 17.23 -0.40
C LEU A 109 16.55 16.65 -0.61
N VAL A 110 16.81 16.01 -1.76
CA VAL A 110 18.12 15.42 -2.09
C VAL A 110 19.19 16.51 -2.25
N GLU A 111 18.87 17.60 -2.97
CA GLU A 111 19.81 18.71 -3.18
C GLU A 111 20.17 19.42 -1.85
N GLU A 112 19.20 19.60 -0.95
CA GLU A 112 19.41 20.17 0.39
C GLU A 112 20.24 19.26 1.29
N VAL A 113 19.96 17.95 1.29
CA VAL A 113 20.66 16.98 2.15
C VAL A 113 22.10 16.77 1.70
N PHE A 114 22.35 16.69 0.39
CA PHE A 114 23.67 16.33 -0.14
C PHE A 114 24.48 17.50 -0.70
N GLU A 115 23.91 18.71 -0.72
CA GLU A 115 24.55 19.93 -1.26
C GLU A 115 25.09 19.72 -2.68
N THR A 116 24.36 18.96 -3.49
CA THR A 116 24.74 18.58 -4.85
C THR A 116 23.61 18.87 -5.81
N ARG A 117 23.93 18.99 -7.10
CA ARG A 117 22.95 19.24 -8.16
C ARG A 117 22.39 17.90 -8.66
N VAL A 118 21.07 17.82 -8.74
CA VAL A 118 20.36 16.64 -9.26
C VAL A 118 19.93 16.88 -10.71
N GLU A 119 20.40 16.01 -11.62
CA GLU A 119 20.00 16.03 -13.04
C GLU A 119 19.19 14.80 -13.47
N GLY A 120 19.33 13.67 -12.77
CA GLY A 120 18.66 12.41 -13.08
C GLY A 120 17.59 12.00 -12.08
N ALA A 121 16.54 11.32 -12.55
CA ALA A 121 15.49 10.75 -11.72
C ALA A 121 15.54 9.22 -11.67
N TRP A 122 15.46 8.65 -10.47
CA TRP A 122 15.00 7.29 -10.25
C TRP A 122 13.47 7.29 -10.17
N LEU A 123 12.82 6.44 -10.96
CA LEU A 123 11.37 6.29 -10.94
C LEU A 123 10.99 5.11 -10.03
N PRO A 124 10.17 5.31 -8.98
CA PRO A 124 9.76 4.23 -8.09
C PRO A 124 9.16 3.08 -8.88
N GLU A 125 9.66 1.87 -8.63
CA GLU A 125 9.27 0.65 -9.35
C GLU A 125 9.38 0.73 -10.88
N ARG A 126 10.16 1.69 -11.41
CA ARG A 126 10.29 1.98 -12.85
C ARG A 126 8.93 2.08 -13.57
N VAL A 127 7.88 2.52 -12.89
CA VAL A 127 6.52 2.59 -13.45
C VAL A 127 6.40 3.80 -14.36
N TRP A 128 6.63 3.58 -15.66
CA TRP A 128 6.56 4.62 -16.67
C TRP A 128 5.13 4.87 -17.13
N ASP A 129 4.82 6.12 -17.44
CA ASP A 129 3.62 6.54 -18.15
C ASP A 129 4.01 7.54 -19.26
N PRO A 130 3.45 7.43 -20.48
CA PRO A 130 3.83 8.27 -21.61
C PRO A 130 3.69 9.77 -21.36
N THR A 131 2.90 10.19 -20.37
CA THR A 131 2.67 11.61 -20.05
C THR A 131 3.75 12.22 -19.13
N LEU A 132 4.60 11.40 -18.50
CA LEU A 132 5.61 11.84 -17.54
C LEU A 132 6.71 12.78 -18.08
N PRO A 133 7.07 12.83 -19.38
CA PRO A 133 8.07 13.79 -19.86
C PRO A 133 7.75 15.24 -19.50
N LEU A 134 6.46 15.59 -19.42
CA LEU A 134 6.00 16.92 -19.02
C LEU A 134 6.44 17.27 -17.59
N GLN A 135 6.06 16.45 -16.61
CA GLN A 135 6.35 16.71 -15.19
C GLN A 135 7.84 16.56 -14.88
N LEU A 136 8.53 15.58 -15.47
CA LEU A 136 9.98 15.40 -15.29
C LEU A 136 10.76 16.63 -15.79
N ALA A 137 10.45 17.11 -16.99
CA ALA A 137 11.10 18.28 -17.55
C ALA A 137 10.79 19.56 -16.75
N GLU A 138 9.56 19.70 -16.22
CA GLU A 138 9.17 20.84 -15.39
C GLU A 138 9.77 20.83 -13.99
N ALA A 139 9.97 19.66 -13.39
CA ALA A 139 10.78 19.50 -12.18
C ALA A 139 12.29 19.69 -12.42
N GLY A 140 12.71 19.87 -13.68
CA GLY A 140 14.07 20.17 -14.06
C GLY A 140 14.99 18.94 -14.12
N TYR A 141 14.43 17.75 -14.33
CA TYR A 141 15.21 16.54 -14.64
C TYR A 141 15.60 16.51 -16.12
N ARG A 142 16.82 16.06 -16.39
CA ARG A 142 17.37 15.90 -17.74
C ARG A 142 17.22 14.48 -18.27
N TYR A 143 17.18 13.50 -17.37
CA TYR A 143 16.96 12.12 -17.73
C TYR A 143 16.28 11.34 -16.61
N VAL A 144 15.72 10.18 -16.95
CA VAL A 144 15.14 9.21 -16.03
C VAL A 144 15.73 7.83 -16.30
N VAL A 145 15.86 7.02 -15.24
CA VAL A 145 16.28 5.62 -15.32
C VAL A 145 15.05 4.72 -15.44
N LEU A 146 14.99 3.91 -16.49
CA LEU A 146 13.96 2.89 -16.73
C LEU A 146 14.61 1.50 -16.92
N ASP A 147 13.84 0.43 -17.04
CA ASP A 147 14.35 -0.90 -17.43
C ASP A 147 14.27 -1.08 -18.95
N ASP A 148 15.19 -1.85 -19.52
CA ASP A 148 15.26 -2.22 -20.94
C ASP A 148 13.95 -2.84 -21.47
N GLU A 149 13.23 -3.57 -20.62
CA GLU A 149 11.91 -4.13 -20.92
C GLU A 149 10.89 -3.07 -21.37
N VAL A 150 10.97 -1.84 -20.83
CA VAL A 150 10.15 -0.71 -21.27
C VAL A 150 10.48 -0.34 -22.73
N GLY A 151 11.76 -0.39 -23.09
CA GLY A 151 12.24 -0.19 -24.46
C GLY A 151 11.78 -1.29 -25.40
N TYR A 152 11.98 -2.56 -25.04
CA TYR A 152 11.59 -3.72 -25.87
C TYR A 152 10.10 -3.71 -26.21
N ARG A 153 9.25 -3.48 -25.22
CA ARG A 153 7.79 -3.43 -25.41
C ARG A 153 7.33 -2.20 -26.18
N SER A 154 8.22 -1.23 -26.36
CA SER A 154 7.97 -0.02 -27.13
C SER A 154 8.65 -0.06 -28.52
N GLY A 155 9.19 -1.22 -28.91
CA GLY A 155 9.72 -1.48 -30.25
C GLY A 155 11.23 -1.23 -30.42
N LEU A 156 11.98 -0.94 -29.35
CA LEU A 156 13.44 -0.85 -29.42
C LEU A 156 14.06 -2.25 -29.51
N SER A 157 15.15 -2.38 -30.28
CA SER A 157 15.92 -3.62 -30.37
C SER A 157 16.78 -3.86 -29.11
N LYS A 158 17.32 -5.08 -28.98
CA LYS A 158 18.30 -5.45 -27.95
C LYS A 158 19.52 -4.55 -27.95
N GLU A 159 20.00 -4.15 -29.12
CA GLU A 159 21.17 -3.29 -29.27
C GLU A 159 20.84 -1.82 -28.99
N GLU A 160 19.59 -1.41 -29.20
CA GLU A 160 19.17 -0.01 -28.99
C GLU A 160 19.10 0.36 -27.52
N VAL A 161 18.54 -0.49 -26.65
CA VAL A 161 18.39 -0.19 -25.21
C VAL A 161 19.72 0.01 -24.46
N HIS A 162 20.86 -0.35 -25.07
CA HIS A 162 22.19 -0.04 -24.55
C HIS A 162 22.67 1.39 -24.88
N ARG A 163 21.79 2.27 -25.38
CA ARG A 163 22.06 3.69 -25.63
C ARG A 163 20.94 4.54 -25.04
N ALA A 164 21.24 5.80 -24.73
CA ALA A 164 20.21 6.72 -24.25
C ALA A 164 19.35 7.25 -25.40
N PHE A 165 18.07 7.48 -25.13
CA PHE A 165 17.13 8.10 -26.06
C PHE A 165 16.50 9.34 -25.44
N LEU A 166 16.04 10.26 -26.27
CA LEU A 166 15.04 11.23 -25.85
C LEU A 166 13.65 10.59 -25.94
N THR A 167 12.75 11.01 -25.06
CA THR A 167 11.30 10.82 -25.19
C THR A 167 10.61 12.17 -24.99
N GLU A 168 9.40 12.31 -25.49
CA GLU A 168 8.67 13.58 -25.53
C GLU A 168 7.18 13.38 -25.25
N TYR A 169 6.58 14.36 -24.59
CA TYR A 169 5.14 14.52 -24.45
C TYR A 169 4.78 16.00 -24.40
N SER A 170 3.82 16.43 -25.22
CA SER A 170 3.34 17.82 -25.29
C SER A 170 4.45 18.89 -25.47
N GLY A 171 5.43 18.60 -26.31
CA GLY A 171 6.58 19.45 -26.62
C GLY A 171 7.68 19.44 -25.55
N ARG A 172 7.52 18.69 -24.45
CA ARG A 172 8.50 18.59 -23.37
C ARG A 172 9.22 17.26 -23.46
N ARG A 173 10.55 17.31 -23.40
CA ARG A 173 11.43 16.15 -23.59
C ARG A 173 12.24 15.84 -22.36
N VAL A 174 12.53 14.56 -22.16
CA VAL A 174 13.44 14.05 -21.14
C VAL A 174 14.28 12.92 -21.73
N GLY A 175 15.52 12.77 -21.26
CA GLY A 175 16.36 11.62 -21.60
C GLY A 175 15.91 10.35 -20.88
N VAL A 176 16.18 9.20 -21.48
CA VAL A 176 15.95 7.88 -20.87
C VAL A 176 17.22 7.06 -20.97
N VAL A 177 17.60 6.43 -19.86
CA VAL A 177 18.64 5.40 -19.79
C VAL A 177 18.02 4.13 -19.25
N PHE A 178 18.41 2.99 -19.81
CA PHE A 178 17.83 1.68 -19.52
C PHE A 178 18.76 0.82 -18.67
N ILE A 179 18.25 0.31 -17.55
CA ILE A 179 18.81 -0.80 -16.77
C ILE A 179 18.70 -2.06 -17.64
N ASP A 180 19.81 -2.79 -17.75
CA ASP A 180 19.84 -4.08 -18.43
C ASP A 180 19.37 -5.19 -17.47
N ALA A 181 18.28 -5.88 -17.84
CA ALA A 181 17.71 -6.94 -17.01
C ALA A 181 18.70 -8.12 -16.83
N THR A 182 19.47 -8.45 -17.86
CA THR A 182 20.43 -9.56 -17.83
C THR A 182 21.50 -9.33 -16.77
N ILE A 183 22.13 -8.14 -16.78
CA ILE A 183 23.15 -7.81 -15.76
C ILE A 183 22.53 -7.76 -14.36
N ARG A 184 21.30 -7.26 -14.23
CA ARG A 184 20.54 -7.21 -12.96
C ARG A 184 20.28 -8.60 -12.36
N TYR A 185 20.14 -9.63 -13.19
CA TYR A 185 19.95 -11.03 -12.75
C TYR A 185 21.24 -11.79 -12.46
N ILE A 186 22.40 -11.35 -12.98
CA ILE A 186 23.68 -12.02 -12.70
C ILE A 186 24.51 -11.30 -11.62
N LEU A 187 24.36 -10.00 -11.45
CA LEU A 187 25.07 -9.23 -10.42
C LEU A 187 24.13 -8.99 -9.22
N PRO A 188 24.47 -9.44 -7.99
CA PRO A 188 25.76 -10.03 -7.55
C PRO A 188 25.78 -11.57 -7.45
N TRP A 189 24.80 -12.27 -8.04
CA TRP A 189 24.57 -13.70 -7.79
C TRP A 189 25.52 -14.66 -8.52
N ARG A 190 26.25 -14.19 -9.55
CA ARG A 190 27.22 -14.96 -10.34
C ARG A 190 28.65 -14.55 -10.03
N SER A 191 29.62 -15.28 -10.59
CA SER A 191 31.04 -14.99 -10.39
C SER A 191 31.43 -13.62 -10.98
N HIS A 192 32.44 -12.97 -10.42
CA HIS A 192 32.98 -11.71 -10.97
C HIS A 192 33.38 -11.86 -12.44
N GLN A 193 33.93 -13.01 -12.83
CA GLN A 193 34.35 -13.28 -14.21
C GLN A 193 33.15 -13.30 -15.17
N GLU A 194 32.05 -13.94 -14.80
CA GLU A 194 30.82 -13.95 -15.63
C GLU A 194 30.28 -12.53 -15.81
N VAL A 195 30.18 -11.76 -14.72
CA VAL A 195 29.69 -10.37 -14.74
C VAL A 195 30.58 -9.48 -15.62
N LEU A 196 31.90 -9.52 -15.43
CA LEU A 196 32.85 -8.72 -16.20
C LEU A 196 32.90 -9.15 -17.66
N SER A 197 32.78 -10.44 -17.97
CA SER A 197 32.74 -10.95 -19.34
C SER A 197 31.48 -10.47 -20.08
N TYR A 198 30.35 -10.43 -19.37
CA TYR A 198 29.12 -9.86 -19.92
C TYR A 198 29.29 -8.37 -20.23
N ILE A 199 29.84 -7.57 -19.32
CA ILE A 199 30.14 -6.15 -19.57
C ILE A 199 31.04 -5.97 -20.80
N ARG A 200 32.08 -6.82 -20.93
CA ARG A 200 33.02 -6.81 -22.07
C ARG A 200 32.42 -7.20 -23.41
N SER A 201 31.24 -7.81 -23.42
CA SER A 201 30.58 -8.18 -24.66
C SER A 201 30.02 -6.97 -25.43
N TYR A 202 29.96 -5.79 -24.79
CA TYR A 202 29.49 -4.55 -25.39
C TYR A 202 30.65 -3.59 -25.70
N SER A 203 30.52 -2.82 -26.78
CA SER A 203 31.56 -1.88 -27.24
C SER A 203 31.06 -0.45 -27.25
N SER A 204 31.80 0.48 -26.64
CA SER A 204 31.43 1.91 -26.66
C SER A 204 31.57 2.60 -28.02
N ALA A 205 31.86 1.88 -29.10
CA ALA A 205 32.11 2.43 -30.43
C ALA A 205 30.96 3.29 -30.96
N ARG A 206 29.71 2.95 -30.61
CA ARG A 206 28.51 3.74 -30.95
C ARG A 206 27.85 4.37 -29.71
N GLY A 207 28.60 4.48 -28.62
CA GLY A 207 28.09 4.93 -27.32
C GLY A 207 27.25 3.88 -26.60
N GLU A 208 27.45 2.59 -26.86
CA GLU A 208 26.74 1.53 -26.12
C GLU A 208 27.31 1.39 -24.69
N TYR A 209 26.43 1.14 -23.72
CA TYR A 209 26.75 0.93 -22.31
C TYR A 209 26.02 -0.28 -21.73
N VAL A 210 26.51 -0.82 -20.61
CA VAL A 210 25.76 -1.72 -19.73
C VAL A 210 25.44 -0.96 -18.44
N LEU A 211 24.17 -0.89 -18.07
CA LEU A 211 23.72 -0.22 -16.85
C LEU A 211 23.16 -1.26 -15.89
N TRP A 212 23.80 -1.38 -14.73
CA TRP A 212 23.26 -2.11 -13.60
C TRP A 212 22.69 -1.12 -12.60
N GLY A 213 21.41 -1.28 -12.27
CA GLY A 213 20.73 -0.49 -11.25
C GLY A 213 19.87 -1.37 -10.37
N SER A 214 20.06 -1.32 -9.05
CA SER A 214 19.26 -2.11 -8.12
C SER A 214 19.36 -1.64 -6.67
N ASP A 215 18.42 -2.14 -5.89
CA ASP A 215 18.28 -2.05 -4.44
C ASP A 215 19.60 -2.32 -3.70
N ALA A 216 19.95 -1.40 -2.81
CA ALA A 216 21.11 -1.46 -1.94
C ALA A 216 20.98 -2.60 -0.92
N GLU A 217 19.75 -2.91 -0.52
CA GLU A 217 19.38 -3.93 0.46
C GLU A 217 19.72 -5.35 -0.01
N LYS A 218 19.96 -5.55 -1.32
CA LYS A 218 20.59 -6.76 -1.86
C LYS A 218 21.91 -7.09 -1.16
N PHE A 219 22.66 -6.06 -0.76
CA PHE A 219 23.95 -6.20 -0.10
C PHE A 219 23.78 -6.05 1.41
N GLY A 220 23.90 -7.15 2.14
CA GLY A 220 23.92 -7.19 3.59
C GLY A 220 22.57 -7.49 4.26
N GLU A 221 21.44 -7.11 3.65
CA GLU A 221 20.12 -7.47 4.19
C GLU A 221 19.54 -8.74 3.54
N TRP A 222 19.52 -8.83 2.21
CA TRP A 222 19.04 -10.03 1.52
C TRP A 222 20.14 -11.09 1.41
N TRP A 223 21.36 -10.63 1.14
CA TRP A 223 22.57 -11.46 1.16
C TRP A 223 23.36 -11.22 2.43
N ASP A 224 24.07 -12.24 2.91
CA ASP A 224 24.96 -12.14 4.06
C ASP A 224 25.93 -10.95 3.93
N ARG A 225 26.04 -10.16 5.01
CA ARG A 225 26.84 -8.94 5.07
C ARG A 225 28.30 -9.19 4.71
N THR A 226 28.94 -10.18 5.31
CA THR A 226 30.38 -10.40 5.12
C THR A 226 30.67 -10.87 3.70
N GLN A 227 29.84 -11.76 3.16
CA GLN A 227 29.95 -12.20 1.78
C GLN A 227 29.70 -11.05 0.79
N ALA A 228 28.67 -10.25 1.01
CA ALA A 228 28.36 -9.09 0.18
C ALA A 228 29.49 -8.06 0.18
N GLU A 229 30.03 -7.72 1.36
CA GLU A 229 31.15 -6.79 1.50
C GLU A 229 32.39 -7.29 0.76
N HIS A 230 32.73 -8.57 0.92
CA HIS A 230 33.88 -9.18 0.26
C HIS A 230 33.71 -9.19 -1.26
N TRP A 231 32.54 -9.62 -1.76
CA TRP A 231 32.25 -9.67 -3.18
C TRP A 231 32.30 -8.29 -3.82
N LEU A 232 31.66 -7.29 -3.22
CA LEU A 232 31.67 -5.91 -3.73
C LEU A 232 33.07 -5.30 -3.70
N SER A 233 33.84 -5.54 -2.64
CA SER A 233 35.22 -5.04 -2.52
C SER A 233 36.09 -5.55 -3.66
N LEU A 234 36.00 -6.85 -3.97
CA LEU A 234 36.71 -7.45 -5.10
C LEU A 234 36.17 -6.96 -6.44
N PHE A 235 34.85 -6.83 -6.59
CA PHE A 235 34.24 -6.34 -7.82
C PHE A 235 34.71 -4.92 -8.17
N PHE A 236 34.70 -4.00 -7.20
CA PHE A 236 35.23 -2.64 -7.43
C PHE A 236 36.74 -2.63 -7.68
N TYR A 237 37.50 -3.52 -7.04
CA TYR A 237 38.92 -3.70 -7.37
C TYR A 237 39.12 -4.09 -8.83
N TYR A 238 38.36 -5.07 -9.33
CA TYR A 238 38.43 -5.49 -10.73
C TYR A 238 37.97 -4.40 -11.70
N LEU A 239 36.90 -3.66 -11.38
CA LEU A 239 36.45 -2.53 -12.19
C LEU A 239 37.49 -1.41 -12.27
N ARG A 240 38.21 -1.13 -11.18
CA ARG A 240 39.25 -0.09 -11.13
C ARG A 240 40.53 -0.48 -11.89
N THR A 241 40.85 -1.77 -11.93
CA THR A 241 42.07 -2.29 -12.57
C THR A 241 41.85 -2.71 -14.03
N ALA A 242 40.60 -2.80 -14.48
CA ALA A 242 40.26 -3.07 -15.87
C ALA A 242 40.64 -1.89 -16.78
N GLU A 243 41.55 -2.12 -17.72
CA GLU A 243 41.92 -1.10 -18.73
C GLU A 243 40.84 -0.95 -19.82
N ASP A 244 40.05 -2.01 -20.01
CA ASP A 244 39.06 -2.21 -21.07
C ASP A 244 37.62 -1.91 -20.64
N ILE A 245 37.38 -1.65 -19.35
CA ILE A 245 36.07 -1.24 -18.82
C ILE A 245 36.21 0.17 -18.25
N GLU A 246 35.32 1.07 -18.65
CA GLU A 246 35.21 2.41 -18.08
C GLU A 246 33.91 2.52 -17.29
N VAL A 247 34.03 2.72 -15.97
CA VAL A 247 32.89 3.06 -15.12
C VAL A 247 32.55 4.54 -15.29
N ILE A 248 31.30 4.85 -15.58
CA ILE A 248 30.83 6.21 -15.87
C ILE A 248 29.46 6.47 -15.23
N THR A 249 29.17 7.72 -14.87
CA THR A 249 27.83 8.10 -14.41
C THR A 249 26.90 8.39 -15.59
N PRO A 250 25.57 8.28 -15.45
CA PRO A 250 24.66 8.60 -16.54
C PRO A 250 24.80 10.04 -17.05
N SER A 251 24.97 11.03 -16.17
CA SER A 251 25.17 12.42 -16.61
C SER A 251 26.45 12.61 -17.42
N GLU A 252 27.54 11.95 -17.06
CA GLU A 252 28.77 12.01 -17.84
C GLU A 252 28.63 11.29 -19.19
N TYR A 253 27.95 10.14 -19.21
CA TYR A 253 27.60 9.44 -20.43
C TYR A 253 26.83 10.35 -21.39
N LEU A 254 25.76 11.01 -20.91
CA LEU A 254 24.94 11.89 -21.72
C LEU A 254 25.72 13.10 -22.26
N ARG A 255 26.65 13.67 -21.49
CA ARG A 255 27.53 14.75 -21.97
C ARG A 255 28.48 14.30 -23.09
N ARG A 256 28.95 13.04 -23.05
CA ARG A 256 29.93 12.52 -24.00
C ARG A 256 29.31 11.96 -25.28
N PHE A 257 28.20 11.25 -25.14
CA PHE A 257 27.60 10.47 -26.23
C PHE A 257 26.24 11.01 -26.69
N GLY A 258 25.60 11.90 -25.92
CA GLY A 258 24.29 12.44 -26.24
C GLY A 258 23.20 11.38 -26.22
N TYR A 259 22.24 11.53 -27.15
CA TYR A 259 21.11 10.61 -27.32
C TYR A 259 21.15 10.00 -28.72
N ALA A 260 20.82 8.72 -28.84
CA ALA A 260 20.78 8.00 -30.11
C ALA A 260 19.64 8.47 -31.04
N GLY A 261 18.59 9.07 -30.48
CA GLY A 261 17.42 9.53 -31.22
C GLY A 261 16.24 9.81 -30.29
N LEU A 262 15.04 9.79 -30.87
CA LEU A 262 13.76 9.90 -30.17
C LEU A 262 13.07 8.54 -30.14
N ALA A 263 12.52 8.15 -28.98
CA ALA A 263 11.72 6.96 -28.80
C ALA A 263 10.48 7.28 -27.95
N TYR A 264 9.34 6.68 -28.30
CA TYR A 264 8.10 6.78 -27.52
C TYR A 264 7.90 5.50 -26.75
N LEU A 265 7.65 5.62 -25.44
CA LEU A 265 7.62 4.48 -24.53
C LEU A 265 6.21 4.27 -23.98
N GLY A 266 5.73 3.03 -24.03
CA GLY A 266 4.42 2.63 -23.48
C GLY A 266 4.45 2.50 -21.95
N PRO A 267 3.27 2.41 -21.29
CA PRO A 267 3.13 2.46 -19.83
C PRO A 267 3.57 1.15 -19.14
N TRP A 268 4.87 0.87 -19.22
CA TRP A 268 5.49 -0.37 -18.77
C TRP A 268 6.33 -0.14 -17.51
N SER A 269 6.86 -1.24 -16.98
CA SER A 269 7.80 -1.27 -15.87
C SER A 269 8.84 -2.37 -16.16
N TYR A 270 9.61 -2.80 -15.15
CA TYR A 270 10.47 -3.96 -15.28
C TYR A 270 9.69 -5.25 -15.44
N ASP A 271 10.33 -6.25 -16.03
CA ASP A 271 9.78 -7.56 -16.39
C ASP A 271 8.87 -8.20 -15.32
N LYS A 272 9.33 -8.21 -14.06
CA LYS A 272 8.57 -8.81 -12.96
C LYS A 272 7.35 -8.00 -12.55
N MET A 273 7.42 -6.67 -12.56
CA MET A 273 6.26 -5.83 -12.26
C MET A 273 5.16 -5.99 -13.31
N ILE A 274 5.55 -6.14 -14.58
CA ILE A 274 4.61 -6.42 -15.67
C ILE A 274 3.88 -7.75 -15.42
N GLU A 275 4.60 -8.78 -14.99
CA GLU A 275 4.00 -10.07 -14.60
C GLU A 275 2.98 -9.90 -13.45
N TRP A 276 3.36 -9.22 -12.37
CA TRP A 276 2.53 -9.10 -11.17
C TRP A 276 1.29 -8.22 -11.34
N SER A 277 1.42 -7.14 -12.11
CA SER A 277 0.33 -6.19 -12.39
C SER A 277 -0.57 -6.63 -13.53
N GLY A 278 -0.22 -7.68 -14.28
CA GLY A 278 -0.91 -8.02 -15.52
C GLY A 278 -0.70 -6.99 -16.62
N GLY A 279 0.47 -6.35 -16.65
CA GLY A 279 0.93 -5.46 -17.72
C GLY A 279 0.93 -3.97 -17.38
N TYR A 280 0.05 -3.51 -16.50
CA TYR A 280 -0.11 -2.07 -16.19
C TYR A 280 -0.28 -1.87 -14.69
N PHE A 281 0.60 -1.09 -14.06
CA PHE A 281 0.68 -0.96 -12.61
C PHE A 281 -0.65 -0.59 -11.91
N PRO A 282 -1.47 0.35 -12.42
CA PRO A 282 -2.78 0.67 -11.83
C PRO A 282 -3.77 -0.50 -11.75
N ASN A 283 -3.54 -1.60 -12.47
CA ASN A 283 -4.36 -2.81 -12.30
C ASN A 283 -4.30 -3.39 -10.88
N PHE A 284 -3.30 -3.04 -10.07
CA PHE A 284 -3.30 -3.41 -8.65
C PHE A 284 -4.49 -2.82 -7.88
N LEU A 285 -4.98 -1.65 -8.27
CA LEU A 285 -6.20 -1.08 -7.70
C LEU A 285 -7.42 -1.96 -8.01
N LYS A 286 -7.47 -2.58 -9.20
CA LYS A 286 -8.52 -3.56 -9.52
C LYS A 286 -8.31 -4.89 -8.79
N LYS A 287 -7.06 -5.33 -8.65
CA LYS A 287 -6.71 -6.61 -8.02
C LYS A 287 -7.03 -6.61 -6.52
N TYR A 288 -6.74 -5.50 -5.84
CA TYR A 288 -6.90 -5.35 -4.39
C TYR A 288 -7.84 -4.18 -4.08
N SER A 289 -9.05 -4.50 -3.61
CA SER A 289 -10.04 -3.49 -3.22
C SER A 289 -9.51 -2.54 -2.15
N GLU A 290 -8.69 -3.04 -1.24
CA GLU A 290 -8.06 -2.28 -0.15
C GLU A 290 -7.02 -1.28 -0.67
N SER A 291 -6.30 -1.62 -1.76
CA SER A 291 -5.41 -0.69 -2.45
C SER A 291 -6.19 0.40 -3.18
N ASN A 292 -7.26 0.03 -3.90
CA ASN A 292 -8.18 1.01 -4.48
C ASN A 292 -8.74 1.94 -3.42
N ASN A 293 -9.11 1.39 -2.26
CA ASN A 293 -9.68 2.18 -1.16
C ASN A 293 -8.70 3.27 -0.70
N MET A 294 -7.45 2.91 -0.39
CA MET A 294 -6.42 3.89 -0.03
C MET A 294 -6.17 4.92 -1.14
N HIS A 295 -6.16 4.49 -2.40
CA HIS A 295 -5.94 5.39 -3.55
C HIS A 295 -7.08 6.41 -3.70
N LYS A 296 -8.32 5.93 -3.61
CA LYS A 296 -9.52 6.77 -3.77
C LYS A 296 -9.72 7.66 -2.55
N ARG A 297 -9.37 7.16 -1.36
CA ARG A 297 -9.28 7.95 -0.14
C ARG A 297 -8.28 9.08 -0.26
N MET A 298 -7.10 8.84 -0.84
CA MET A 298 -6.12 9.90 -1.16
C MET A 298 -6.75 10.98 -2.06
N LEU A 299 -7.43 10.60 -3.14
CA LEU A 299 -8.10 11.58 -4.02
C LEU A 299 -9.18 12.39 -3.29
N TYR A 300 -9.97 11.73 -2.44
CA TYR A 300 -10.96 12.41 -1.59
C TYR A 300 -10.30 13.39 -0.62
N THR A 301 -9.23 12.97 0.06
CA THR A 301 -8.44 13.85 0.95
C THR A 301 -7.95 15.07 0.19
N ARG A 302 -7.35 14.90 -0.99
CA ARG A 302 -6.89 16.01 -1.83
C ARG A 302 -7.98 17.02 -2.10
N SER A 303 -9.13 16.57 -2.60
CA SER A 303 -10.28 17.45 -2.89
C SER A 303 -10.75 18.20 -1.64
N LYS A 304 -10.74 17.53 -0.48
CA LYS A 304 -11.08 18.15 0.81
C LYS A 304 -10.04 19.18 1.25
N LEU A 305 -8.74 18.92 1.08
CA LEU A 305 -7.67 19.87 1.36
C LEU A 305 -7.81 21.14 0.52
N GLU A 306 -8.08 20.99 -0.78
CA GLU A 306 -8.31 22.13 -1.68
C GLU A 306 -9.54 22.95 -1.25
N ARG A 307 -10.66 22.27 -0.98
CA ARG A 307 -11.93 22.91 -0.56
C ARG A 307 -11.79 23.69 0.73
N LEU A 308 -11.03 23.16 1.70
CA LEU A 308 -10.79 23.79 3.00
C LEU A 308 -9.59 24.74 3.00
N LYS A 309 -8.92 24.92 1.85
CA LYS A 309 -7.70 25.73 1.72
C LYS A 309 -6.67 25.34 2.79
N ALA A 310 -6.41 24.04 2.87
CA ALA A 310 -5.60 23.45 3.91
C ALA A 310 -4.19 24.05 3.98
N PRO A 311 -3.60 24.16 5.18
CA PRO A 311 -2.28 24.72 5.37
C PRO A 311 -1.18 23.76 4.87
N ALA A 312 0.06 24.24 4.77
CA ALA A 312 1.17 23.48 4.18
C ALA A 312 1.46 22.15 4.91
N GLU A 313 1.32 22.11 6.24
CA GLU A 313 1.52 20.89 7.02
C GLU A 313 0.48 19.79 6.74
N ALA A 314 -0.74 20.13 6.32
CA ALA A 314 -1.71 19.13 5.91
C ALA A 314 -1.33 18.51 4.55
N TRP A 315 -0.80 19.35 3.65
CA TRP A 315 -0.25 18.87 2.37
C TRP A 315 0.98 18.01 2.55
N GLU A 316 1.83 18.30 3.55
CA GLU A 316 2.99 17.47 3.89
C GLU A 316 2.57 16.03 4.22
N GLU A 317 1.61 15.88 5.13
CA GLU A 317 1.03 14.59 5.49
C GLU A 317 0.42 13.89 4.26
N TYR A 318 -0.31 14.62 3.44
CA TYR A 318 -0.89 14.11 2.20
C TYR A 318 0.15 13.51 1.25
N TYR A 319 1.27 14.19 1.01
CA TYR A 319 2.32 13.67 0.12
C TYR A 319 3.02 12.43 0.73
N LEU A 320 3.19 12.36 2.05
CA LEU A 320 3.77 11.19 2.71
C LEU A 320 2.91 9.93 2.59
N ALA A 321 1.58 10.08 2.48
CA ALA A 321 0.65 8.97 2.26
C ALA A 321 0.80 8.30 0.88
N GLN A 322 1.53 8.90 -0.06
CA GLN A 322 1.65 8.44 -1.44
C GLN A 322 2.78 7.42 -1.65
N CYS A 323 3.35 6.86 -0.58
CA CYS A 323 4.43 5.87 -0.66
C CYS A 323 3.95 4.57 -1.31
N ASN A 324 4.64 4.11 -2.36
CA ASN A 324 4.13 3.07 -3.26
C ASN A 324 3.86 1.71 -2.58
N ASP A 325 4.66 1.31 -1.59
CA ASP A 325 4.76 -0.07 -1.10
C ASP A 325 3.42 -0.66 -0.64
N ALA A 326 2.57 0.17 -0.02
CA ALA A 326 1.28 -0.26 0.47
C ALA A 326 0.22 -0.45 -0.64
N PHE A 327 0.47 -0.02 -1.88
CA PHE A 327 -0.52 -0.03 -2.96
C PHE A 327 -0.47 -1.28 -3.84
N TRP A 328 0.52 -2.15 -3.69
CA TRP A 328 0.69 -3.31 -4.57
C TRP A 328 1.40 -4.47 -3.87
N HIS A 329 1.46 -5.63 -4.53
CA HIS A 329 2.20 -6.78 -4.02
C HIS A 329 2.86 -7.54 -5.17
N GLY A 330 4.10 -7.98 -4.93
CA GLY A 330 4.89 -8.77 -5.87
C GLY A 330 5.75 -9.82 -5.16
N LEU A 331 7.04 -9.51 -4.95
CA LEU A 331 7.92 -10.35 -4.14
C LEU A 331 7.97 -9.91 -2.67
N PHE A 332 7.79 -8.62 -2.40
CA PHE A 332 7.78 -8.07 -1.05
C PHE A 332 6.33 -7.93 -0.56
N GLY A 333 6.09 -8.11 0.74
CA GLY A 333 4.74 -8.18 1.31
C GLY A 333 3.81 -7.06 0.83
N GLY A 334 4.30 -5.83 0.71
CA GLY A 334 3.59 -4.72 0.07
C GLY A 334 2.25 -4.41 0.75
N VAL A 335 1.16 -4.34 -0.02
CA VAL A 335 -0.22 -4.12 0.47
C VAL A 335 -0.64 -5.11 1.56
N TYR A 336 -0.04 -6.30 1.62
CA TYR A 336 -0.33 -7.28 2.67
C TYR A 336 0.37 -6.99 4.00
N ILE A 337 1.26 -6.00 4.10
CA ILE A 337 1.87 -5.62 5.38
C ILE A 337 0.97 -4.57 6.06
N PRO A 338 0.29 -4.89 7.18
CA PRO A 338 -0.73 -4.03 7.77
C PRO A 338 -0.21 -2.65 8.19
N ILE A 339 1.00 -2.58 8.76
CA ILE A 339 1.61 -1.33 9.22
C ILE A 339 1.91 -0.34 8.08
N LEU A 340 2.14 -0.83 6.86
CA LEU A 340 2.37 0.03 5.69
C LEU A 340 1.05 0.64 5.23
N ARG A 341 -0.03 -0.16 5.16
CA ARG A 341 -1.39 0.38 4.93
C ARG A 341 -1.81 1.34 6.04
N GLN A 342 -1.52 0.99 7.29
CA GLN A 342 -1.83 1.83 8.44
C GLN A 342 -1.16 3.19 8.29
N ALA A 343 0.11 3.24 7.89
CA ALA A 343 0.82 4.50 7.69
C ALA A 343 0.18 5.38 6.60
N VAL A 344 -0.29 4.79 5.49
CA VAL A 344 -1.04 5.53 4.46
C VAL A 344 -2.28 6.18 5.07
N TYR A 345 -3.12 5.40 5.77
CA TYR A 345 -4.31 5.95 6.42
C TYR A 345 -3.96 6.99 7.49
N GLU A 346 -2.96 6.77 8.34
CA GLU A 346 -2.54 7.72 9.37
C GLU A 346 -2.21 9.09 8.78
N HIS A 347 -1.45 9.11 7.69
CA HIS A 347 -1.09 10.34 6.98
C HIS A 347 -2.30 11.01 6.32
N LEU A 348 -3.18 10.25 5.65
CA LEU A 348 -4.40 10.82 5.04
C LEU A 348 -5.38 11.38 6.08
N ILE A 349 -5.54 10.67 7.20
CA ILE A 349 -6.43 11.07 8.29
C ILE A 349 -5.88 12.31 8.99
N ARG A 350 -4.57 12.36 9.25
CA ARG A 350 -3.93 13.53 9.86
C ARG A 350 -4.01 14.76 8.96
N ALA A 351 -3.79 14.60 7.65
CA ALA A 351 -3.97 15.66 6.68
C ALA A 351 -5.39 16.24 6.73
N GLU A 352 -6.39 15.37 6.73
CA GLU A 352 -7.80 15.75 6.83
C GLU A 352 -8.10 16.47 8.15
N ARG A 353 -7.71 15.89 9.28
CA ARG A 353 -7.93 16.47 10.62
C ARG A 353 -7.38 17.91 10.70
N ILE A 354 -6.13 18.11 10.28
CA ILE A 354 -5.49 19.44 10.29
C ILE A 354 -6.29 20.42 9.41
N ALA A 355 -6.76 19.99 8.24
CA ALA A 355 -7.55 20.83 7.36
C ALA A 355 -8.93 21.16 7.92
N GLU A 356 -9.59 20.21 8.57
CA GLU A 356 -10.89 20.38 9.21
C GLU A 356 -10.84 21.35 10.39
N GLU A 357 -9.83 21.20 11.26
CA GLU A 357 -9.59 22.05 12.42
C GLU A 357 -9.34 23.50 12.00
N LYS A 358 -8.47 23.72 11.00
CA LYS A 358 -8.13 25.07 10.53
C LYS A 358 -9.17 25.68 9.59
N GLY A 359 -9.91 24.84 8.89
CA GLY A 359 -10.97 25.26 7.98
C GLY A 359 -12.33 25.46 8.64
N GLU A 360 -12.41 25.37 9.98
CA GLU A 360 -13.63 25.50 10.77
C GLU A 360 -14.76 24.58 10.27
N HIS A 361 -14.41 23.37 9.81
CA HIS A 361 -15.31 22.51 9.04
C HIS A 361 -16.59 22.13 9.81
N TYR A 362 -16.50 22.02 11.13
CA TYR A 362 -17.58 21.62 12.04
C TYR A 362 -18.20 22.77 12.84
N LEU A 363 -18.00 24.03 12.41
CA LEU A 363 -18.53 25.21 13.13
C LEU A 363 -20.07 25.29 13.07
N ALA A 364 -20.65 24.99 11.89
CA ALA A 364 -22.10 25.07 11.68
C ALA A 364 -22.82 23.78 12.10
N ASP A 365 -22.40 22.64 11.54
CA ASP A 365 -22.96 21.32 11.85
C ASP A 365 -21.83 20.36 12.22
N ARG A 366 -21.96 19.73 13.39
CA ARG A 366 -20.99 18.73 13.88
C ARG A 366 -21.09 17.39 13.17
N LEU A 367 -22.12 17.17 12.35
CA LEU A 367 -22.26 15.97 11.54
C LEU A 367 -22.48 16.38 10.09
N GLN A 368 -21.62 15.90 9.21
CA GLN A 368 -21.70 16.14 7.77
C GLN A 368 -21.98 14.80 7.09
N VAL A 369 -23.00 14.74 6.23
CA VAL A 369 -23.28 13.54 5.44
C VAL A 369 -23.26 13.88 3.96
N ARG A 370 -22.53 13.08 3.17
CA ARG A 370 -22.34 13.27 1.73
C ARG A 370 -22.58 11.97 1.00
N GLU A 371 -23.16 12.06 -0.19
CA GLU A 371 -23.21 10.97 -1.14
C GLU A 371 -22.24 11.29 -2.29
N LEU A 372 -21.28 10.39 -2.52
CA LEU A 372 -20.24 10.55 -3.53
C LEU A 372 -19.80 9.17 -4.01
N ASP A 373 -19.65 8.98 -5.32
CA ASP A 373 -18.94 7.83 -5.90
C ASP A 373 -17.43 8.03 -5.66
N ILE A 374 -16.95 7.53 -4.53
CA ILE A 374 -15.58 7.77 -4.09
C ILE A 374 -14.63 6.84 -4.83
N ASP A 375 -15.05 5.60 -5.06
CA ASP A 375 -14.21 4.56 -5.61
C ASP A 375 -14.30 4.42 -7.15
N MET A 376 -15.12 5.28 -7.76
CA MET A 376 -15.28 5.49 -9.21
C MET A 376 -15.85 4.26 -9.93
N ASP A 377 -16.78 3.56 -9.28
CA ASP A 377 -17.47 2.39 -9.83
C ASP A 377 -18.85 2.69 -10.46
N GLY A 378 -19.27 3.96 -10.42
CA GLY A 378 -20.55 4.45 -10.93
C GLY A 378 -21.68 4.38 -9.90
N ARG A 379 -21.40 4.06 -8.62
CA ARG A 379 -22.38 3.97 -7.54
C ARG A 379 -21.92 4.83 -6.37
N GLY A 380 -22.85 5.59 -5.78
CA GLY A 380 -22.53 6.47 -4.65
C GLY A 380 -22.26 5.69 -3.35
N GLU A 381 -21.22 6.10 -2.63
CA GLU A 381 -20.99 5.81 -1.22
C GLU A 381 -21.56 6.92 -0.34
N LEU A 382 -21.85 6.59 0.91
CA LEU A 382 -22.31 7.53 1.93
C LEU A 382 -21.18 7.78 2.92
N ILE A 383 -20.79 9.04 3.07
CA ILE A 383 -19.69 9.49 3.93
C ILE A 383 -20.32 10.27 5.08
N VAL A 384 -20.15 9.77 6.30
CA VAL A 384 -20.64 10.38 7.54
C VAL A 384 -19.42 10.89 8.31
N GLU A 385 -19.25 12.20 8.38
CA GLU A 385 -18.08 12.86 8.98
C GLU A 385 -18.49 13.58 10.27
N ALA A 386 -17.76 13.31 11.35
CA ALA A 386 -17.87 13.97 12.65
C ALA A 386 -16.47 14.42 13.12
N PRO A 387 -16.34 15.26 14.16
CA PRO A 387 -15.05 15.81 14.58
C PRO A 387 -13.99 14.75 14.89
N LEU A 388 -14.39 13.62 15.50
CA LEU A 388 -13.44 12.59 15.96
C LEU A 388 -13.42 11.33 15.09
N ALA A 389 -14.31 11.20 14.11
CA ALA A 389 -14.31 10.08 13.19
C ALA A 389 -15.05 10.34 11.87
N SER A 390 -14.71 9.57 10.85
CA SER A 390 -15.41 9.54 9.56
C SER A 390 -15.75 8.10 9.19
N ALA A 391 -17.01 7.82 8.83
CA ALA A 391 -17.51 6.50 8.45
C ALA A 391 -17.92 6.50 6.98
N PHE A 392 -17.46 5.47 6.24
CA PHE A 392 -17.68 5.34 4.81
C PHE A 392 -18.47 4.07 4.54
N ILE A 393 -19.68 4.26 4.01
CA ILE A 393 -20.69 3.21 3.85
C ILE A 393 -20.92 2.98 2.35
N LYS A 394 -20.95 1.72 1.92
CA LYS A 394 -21.18 1.33 0.52
C LYS A 394 -22.53 0.62 0.38
N PRO A 395 -23.63 1.34 0.04
CA PRO A 395 -24.95 0.75 -0.17
C PRO A 395 -24.93 -0.39 -1.19
N SER A 396 -24.06 -0.30 -2.20
CA SER A 396 -23.99 -1.25 -3.30
C SER A 396 -23.30 -2.58 -2.97
N ASP A 397 -22.61 -2.68 -1.81
CA ASP A 397 -21.92 -3.87 -1.31
C ASP A 397 -22.40 -4.22 0.12
N GLY A 398 -23.60 -4.79 0.22
CA GLY A 398 -24.23 -5.21 1.48
C GLY A 398 -24.62 -4.06 2.41
N GLY A 399 -24.58 -2.81 1.95
CA GLY A 399 -24.71 -1.65 2.84
C GLY A 399 -23.67 -1.66 3.96
N THR A 400 -22.44 -2.04 3.63
CA THR A 400 -21.36 -2.24 4.60
C THR A 400 -20.63 -0.95 4.93
N LEU A 401 -19.99 -0.92 6.10
CA LEU A 401 -18.98 0.07 6.46
C LEU A 401 -17.62 -0.44 5.98
N PHE A 402 -17.07 0.16 4.93
CA PHE A 402 -15.79 -0.27 4.36
C PHE A 402 -14.60 0.50 4.92
N GLU A 403 -14.82 1.62 5.58
CA GLU A 403 -13.78 2.41 6.23
C GLU A 403 -14.34 3.21 7.42
N LEU A 404 -13.58 3.24 8.51
CA LEU A 404 -13.88 3.99 9.73
C LEU A 404 -12.59 4.64 10.23
N ASP A 405 -12.45 5.92 9.95
CA ASP A 405 -11.29 6.71 10.32
C ASP A 405 -11.48 7.30 11.71
N ILE A 406 -10.52 7.06 12.60
CA ILE A 406 -10.44 7.71 13.90
C ILE A 406 -9.53 8.92 13.76
N LYS A 407 -10.03 10.12 14.10
CA LYS A 407 -9.37 11.41 13.86
C LYS A 407 -8.91 12.09 15.16
N GLU A 408 -8.85 11.35 16.26
CA GLU A 408 -8.33 11.91 17.51
C GLU A 408 -6.81 12.13 17.39
N GLU A 409 -6.34 13.31 17.76
CA GLU A 409 -4.93 13.68 17.64
C GLU A 409 -4.00 12.69 18.36
N GLY A 410 -2.99 12.18 17.65
CA GLY A 410 -2.06 11.15 18.13
C GLY A 410 -2.61 9.72 18.05
N MET A 411 -3.91 9.57 17.78
CA MET A 411 -4.62 8.31 17.60
C MET A 411 -5.24 8.21 16.21
N GLU A 412 -4.66 8.88 15.21
CA GLU A 412 -5.12 8.72 13.83
C GLU A 412 -4.88 7.26 13.40
N PHE A 413 -5.92 6.58 12.88
CA PHE A 413 -5.86 5.27 12.20
C PHE A 413 -7.23 4.90 11.61
N ASN A 414 -7.22 3.96 10.66
CA ASN A 414 -8.44 3.37 10.11
C ASN A 414 -8.75 2.02 10.80
N LEU A 415 -9.90 1.92 11.47
CA LEU A 415 -10.29 0.73 12.24
C LEU A 415 -10.72 -0.45 11.36
N VAL A 416 -11.04 -0.21 10.08
CA VAL A 416 -11.43 -1.23 9.09
C VAL A 416 -10.29 -1.48 8.09
N ASN A 417 -9.03 -1.25 8.50
CA ASN A 417 -7.83 -1.49 7.68
C ASN A 417 -7.48 -2.98 7.59
N THR A 418 -8.51 -3.80 7.38
CA THR A 418 -8.42 -5.24 7.18
C THR A 418 -8.12 -5.58 5.73
N MET A 419 -7.87 -6.85 5.44
CA MET A 419 -7.65 -7.32 4.08
C MET A 419 -8.38 -8.62 3.81
N SER A 420 -9.00 -8.67 2.65
CA SER A 420 -9.61 -9.88 2.11
C SER A 420 -8.54 -10.87 1.64
N ARG A 421 -8.86 -12.17 1.68
CA ARG A 421 -7.99 -13.22 1.12
C ARG A 421 -8.21 -13.29 -0.38
N TYR A 422 -7.18 -12.94 -1.15
CA TYR A 422 -7.19 -13.03 -2.60
C TYR A 422 -6.52 -14.32 -3.09
N ARG A 423 -6.92 -14.78 -4.27
CA ARG A 423 -6.19 -15.84 -4.97
C ARG A 423 -4.88 -15.27 -5.48
N GLU A 424 -3.77 -15.89 -5.09
CA GLU A 424 -2.44 -15.56 -5.59
C GLU A 424 -1.85 -16.72 -6.40
N PRO A 425 -1.26 -16.48 -7.58
CA PRO A 425 -0.74 -17.55 -8.43
C PRO A 425 0.26 -18.48 -7.73
N TYR A 426 1.04 -17.95 -6.78
CA TYR A 426 2.06 -18.70 -6.05
C TYR A 426 1.51 -19.60 -4.93
N LEU A 427 0.24 -19.45 -4.53
CA LEU A 427 -0.37 -20.32 -3.50
C LEU A 427 -0.90 -21.63 -4.09
N GLY A 428 -1.12 -21.68 -5.41
CA GLY A 428 -1.75 -22.81 -6.08
C GLY A 428 -3.13 -23.16 -5.49
N ASP A 429 -3.57 -24.41 -5.69
CA ASP A 429 -4.87 -24.88 -5.21
C ASP A 429 -4.86 -25.38 -3.76
N ARG A 430 -3.69 -25.33 -3.09
CA ARG A 430 -3.51 -25.75 -1.68
C ARG A 430 -3.50 -24.59 -0.69
N GLY A 431 -3.58 -23.34 -1.17
CA GLY A 431 -3.70 -22.16 -0.33
C GLY A 431 -5.05 -22.07 0.39
N PRO A 432 -5.21 -21.14 1.35
CA PRO A 432 -6.52 -20.88 1.94
C PRO A 432 -7.52 -20.46 0.87
N ALA A 433 -8.79 -20.83 1.07
CA ALA A 433 -9.87 -20.40 0.18
C ALA A 433 -9.91 -18.86 0.12
N PRO A 434 -9.94 -18.27 -1.09
CA PRO A 434 -10.12 -16.83 -1.21
C PRO A 434 -11.49 -16.43 -0.66
N ASP A 435 -11.57 -15.19 -0.17
CA ASP A 435 -12.84 -14.63 0.27
C ASP A 435 -13.74 -14.34 -0.94
N TRP A 436 -15.02 -14.68 -0.80
CA TRP A 436 -16.05 -14.42 -1.82
C TRP A 436 -16.74 -13.05 -1.64
N TYR A 437 -16.40 -12.33 -0.57
CA TYR A 437 -16.79 -10.95 -0.29
C TYR A 437 -15.64 -10.19 0.37
N ARG A 438 -15.72 -8.85 0.42
CA ARG A 438 -14.71 -8.01 1.08
C ARG A 438 -14.80 -8.14 2.61
N ARG A 439 -13.66 -8.34 3.28
CA ARG A 439 -13.55 -8.31 4.74
C ARG A 439 -13.63 -6.87 5.24
N VAL A 440 -14.86 -6.41 5.44
CA VAL A 440 -15.26 -5.09 5.94
C VAL A 440 -16.26 -5.24 7.10
N SER A 441 -16.87 -4.16 7.58
CA SER A 441 -17.73 -4.20 8.76
C SER A 441 -19.23 -4.01 8.49
N PHE A 442 -20.05 -4.51 9.41
CA PHE A 442 -21.51 -4.46 9.38
C PHE A 442 -22.12 -5.17 8.15
N ARG A 443 -21.55 -6.33 7.79
CA ARG A 443 -22.06 -7.20 6.74
C ARG A 443 -23.01 -8.25 7.32
N GLU A 444 -24.13 -8.44 6.66
CA GLU A 444 -25.14 -9.40 7.06
C GLU A 444 -25.00 -10.75 6.40
N HIS A 445 -25.29 -11.77 7.19
CA HIS A 445 -25.41 -13.14 6.72
C HIS A 445 -26.64 -13.81 7.33
N VAL A 446 -27.15 -14.83 6.64
CA VAL A 446 -28.05 -15.80 7.24
C VAL A 446 -27.41 -17.17 7.09
N TRP A 447 -26.98 -17.75 8.20
CA TRP A 447 -26.27 -19.02 8.18
C TRP A 447 -27.22 -20.20 8.03
N ARG A 448 -26.70 -21.28 7.45
CA ARG A 448 -27.29 -22.60 7.60
C ARG A 448 -27.36 -22.96 9.10
N ARG A 449 -28.41 -23.70 9.49
CA ARG A 449 -28.51 -24.22 10.86
C ARG A 449 -27.31 -25.13 11.17
N GLY A 450 -26.67 -24.91 12.32
CA GLY A 450 -25.53 -25.69 12.79
C GLY A 450 -24.17 -25.23 12.25
N THR A 451 -24.11 -24.13 11.50
CA THR A 451 -22.86 -23.47 11.11
C THR A 451 -22.01 -23.11 12.33
N ARG A 452 -20.69 -23.29 12.19
CA ARG A 452 -19.69 -22.99 13.21
C ARG A 452 -18.73 -21.90 12.74
N LEU A 453 -17.98 -21.36 13.69
CA LEU A 453 -16.91 -20.38 13.46
C LEU A 453 -15.97 -20.77 12.30
N ASP A 454 -15.50 -22.02 12.29
CA ASP A 454 -14.55 -22.50 11.29
C ASP A 454 -15.16 -22.54 9.87
N ASP A 455 -16.44 -22.90 9.75
CA ASP A 455 -17.14 -22.92 8.45
C ASP A 455 -17.22 -21.50 7.83
N TRP A 456 -17.44 -20.49 8.68
CA TRP A 456 -17.47 -19.08 8.28
C TRP A 456 -16.09 -18.56 7.88
N ILE A 457 -15.09 -18.68 8.77
CA ILE A 457 -13.81 -18.06 8.50
C ILE A 457 -13.08 -18.81 7.37
N ASP A 458 -13.20 -20.12 7.24
CA ASP A 458 -12.48 -20.89 6.21
C ASP A 458 -13.29 -21.00 4.89
N ASN A 459 -14.49 -20.42 4.83
CA ASN A 459 -15.43 -20.51 3.70
C ASN A 459 -15.71 -21.96 3.25
N THR A 460 -15.55 -22.94 4.14
CA THR A 460 -15.57 -24.37 3.82
C THR A 460 -16.23 -25.17 4.95
N PRO A 461 -17.41 -25.79 4.72
CA PRO A 461 -18.24 -25.66 3.52
C PRO A 461 -18.81 -24.24 3.36
N PHE A 462 -19.36 -23.92 2.19
CA PHE A 462 -20.12 -22.68 2.01
C PHE A 462 -21.43 -22.74 2.82
N VAL A 463 -21.63 -21.77 3.72
CA VAL A 463 -22.67 -21.81 4.77
C VAL A 463 -23.68 -20.64 4.75
N ASP A 464 -23.43 -19.57 3.99
CA ASP A 464 -24.41 -18.49 3.83
C ASP A 464 -25.55 -18.97 2.93
N ILE A 465 -26.78 -18.88 3.43
CA ILE A 465 -27.99 -19.28 2.70
C ILE A 465 -28.82 -18.07 2.28
N SER A 466 -28.24 -16.87 2.25
CA SER A 466 -28.90 -15.64 1.81
C SER A 466 -28.19 -14.93 0.65
N ASP A 467 -28.88 -13.96 0.05
CA ASP A 467 -28.30 -13.05 -0.96
C ASP A 467 -27.95 -11.68 -0.40
N LEU A 468 -27.95 -11.52 0.93
CA LEU A 468 -27.76 -10.23 1.60
C LEU A 468 -26.33 -9.74 1.54
N ALA A 469 -25.36 -10.64 1.72
CA ALA A 469 -23.96 -10.29 1.85
C ALA A 469 -23.48 -9.38 0.71
N LEU A 470 -23.81 -9.69 -0.55
CA LEU A 470 -23.38 -8.91 -1.72
C LEU A 470 -24.52 -8.06 -2.34
N ALA A 471 -25.65 -7.90 -1.64
CA ALA A 471 -26.79 -7.16 -2.17
C ALA A 471 -26.53 -5.65 -2.22
N SER A 472 -27.16 -4.98 -3.18
CA SER A 472 -27.30 -3.52 -3.13
C SER A 472 -28.53 -3.14 -2.30
N TYR A 473 -28.30 -2.32 -1.29
CA TYR A 473 -29.31 -1.77 -0.39
C TYR A 473 -29.83 -0.43 -0.94
N VAL A 474 -31.11 -0.16 -0.68
CA VAL A 474 -31.75 1.12 -0.98
C VAL A 474 -31.43 2.09 0.14
N VAL A 475 -31.03 3.31 -0.21
CA VAL A 475 -30.88 4.42 0.75
C VAL A 475 -32.28 5.01 1.01
N GLU A 476 -32.83 4.78 2.20
CA GLU A 476 -34.16 5.28 2.58
C GLU A 476 -34.12 6.69 3.16
N HIS A 477 -33.04 7.01 3.90
CA HIS A 477 -32.88 8.30 4.56
C HIS A 477 -31.40 8.67 4.72
N VAL A 478 -31.11 9.96 4.54
CA VAL A 478 -29.81 10.58 4.79
C VAL A 478 -30.04 11.84 5.62
N GLY A 479 -29.50 11.87 6.83
CA GLY A 479 -29.64 12.97 7.78
C GLY A 479 -28.77 12.77 9.03
N GLY A 480 -29.32 13.01 10.22
CA GLY A 480 -28.65 12.67 11.49
C GLY A 480 -28.37 11.17 11.66
N GLU A 481 -29.05 10.34 10.86
CA GLU A 481 -28.78 8.93 10.66
C GLU A 481 -28.86 8.58 9.17
N VAL A 482 -28.21 7.49 8.77
CA VAL A 482 -28.27 6.93 7.42
C VAL A 482 -29.01 5.60 7.48
N VAL A 483 -30.17 5.52 6.83
CA VAL A 483 -31.03 4.34 6.84
C VAL A 483 -30.95 3.63 5.50
N LEU A 484 -30.58 2.35 5.53
CA LEU A 484 -30.50 1.46 4.39
C LEU A 484 -31.49 0.31 4.54
N SER A 485 -32.10 -0.14 3.45
CA SER A 485 -32.96 -1.31 3.47
C SER A 485 -32.78 -2.25 2.27
N ARG A 486 -33.13 -3.53 2.50
CA ARG A 486 -33.09 -4.57 1.49
C ARG A 486 -34.15 -5.64 1.77
N VAL A 487 -34.88 -6.06 0.74
CA VAL A 487 -35.60 -7.34 0.77
C VAL A 487 -34.69 -8.41 0.18
N GLY A 488 -34.12 -9.24 1.05
CA GLY A 488 -33.31 -10.38 0.69
C GLY A 488 -34.11 -11.67 0.58
N ARG A 489 -33.44 -12.72 0.12
CA ARG A 489 -33.94 -14.08 -0.01
C ARG A 489 -33.09 -15.01 0.83
N VAL A 490 -33.73 -16.00 1.46
CA VAL A 490 -33.10 -17.01 2.32
C VAL A 490 -33.52 -18.40 1.85
N TRP A 491 -32.57 -19.23 1.45
CA TRP A 491 -32.79 -20.54 0.85
C TRP A 491 -32.64 -21.68 1.87
N PHE A 492 -33.67 -21.85 2.72
CA PHE A 492 -33.82 -23.10 3.47
C PHE A 492 -34.14 -24.29 2.54
N ASP A 493 -34.85 -24.01 1.46
CA ASP A 493 -35.15 -24.91 0.34
C ASP A 493 -34.76 -24.18 -0.97
N PRO A 494 -33.94 -24.79 -1.84
CA PRO A 494 -33.56 -24.21 -3.13
C PRO A 494 -34.74 -23.76 -4.01
N ALA A 495 -35.91 -24.41 -3.91
CA ALA A 495 -37.05 -24.14 -4.78
C ALA A 495 -37.92 -22.96 -4.33
N SER A 496 -37.88 -22.60 -3.04
CA SER A 496 -38.80 -21.62 -2.44
C SER A 496 -38.11 -20.78 -1.37
N PRO A 497 -37.32 -19.75 -1.75
CA PRO A 497 -36.67 -18.88 -0.77
C PRO A 497 -37.69 -18.10 0.06
N HIS A 498 -37.37 -17.87 1.33
CA HIS A 498 -38.10 -16.97 2.20
C HIS A 498 -37.62 -15.54 1.98
N ARG A 499 -38.54 -14.57 1.96
CA ARG A 499 -38.18 -13.16 1.89
C ARG A 499 -38.02 -12.57 3.28
N LEU A 500 -36.91 -11.89 3.46
CA LEU A 500 -36.53 -11.25 4.71
C LEU A 500 -36.23 -9.78 4.42
N HIS A 501 -36.95 -8.87 5.08
CA HIS A 501 -36.69 -7.44 4.97
C HIS A 501 -35.73 -6.99 6.06
N VAL A 502 -34.60 -6.41 5.66
CA VAL A 502 -33.55 -5.91 6.54
C VAL A 502 -33.52 -4.40 6.44
N VAL A 503 -33.59 -3.72 7.57
CA VAL A 503 -33.33 -2.29 7.69
C VAL A 503 -32.15 -2.11 8.63
N LYS A 504 -31.14 -1.35 8.22
CA LYS A 504 -30.04 -0.93 9.10
C LYS A 504 -29.94 0.60 9.13
N SER A 505 -29.70 1.18 10.30
CA SER A 505 -29.52 2.62 10.47
C SER A 505 -28.18 2.93 11.13
N PHE A 506 -27.31 3.67 10.46
CA PHE A 506 -26.02 4.15 10.97
C PHE A 506 -26.15 5.53 11.59
N SER A 507 -25.54 5.73 12.76
CA SER A 507 -25.50 7.02 13.45
C SER A 507 -24.20 7.17 14.24
N MET A 508 -23.72 8.41 14.41
CA MET A 508 -22.56 8.73 15.24
C MET A 508 -22.98 9.47 16.50
N GLU A 509 -22.39 9.09 17.63
CA GLU A 509 -22.65 9.73 18.93
C GLU A 509 -21.37 10.31 19.53
N GLY A 510 -21.53 11.34 20.38
CA GLY A 510 -20.42 11.94 21.13
C GLY A 510 -19.31 12.46 20.22
N ASP A 511 -19.67 13.19 19.16
CA ASP A 511 -18.76 13.73 18.14
C ASP A 511 -18.02 12.68 17.30
N GLY A 512 -18.60 11.48 17.21
CA GLY A 512 -17.94 10.34 16.57
C GLY A 512 -16.98 9.65 17.53
N ARG A 513 -17.39 9.39 18.77
CA ARG A 513 -16.71 8.43 19.67
C ARG A 513 -17.38 7.06 19.67
N VAL A 514 -18.63 7.02 19.18
CA VAL A 514 -19.42 5.80 19.09
C VAL A 514 -20.08 5.76 17.72
N LEU A 515 -19.83 4.67 16.98
CA LEU A 515 -20.64 4.32 15.83
C LEU A 515 -21.73 3.36 16.29
N ARG A 516 -22.99 3.69 16.02
CA ARG A 516 -24.15 2.89 16.37
C ARG A 516 -24.89 2.46 15.11
N VAL A 517 -25.16 1.16 15.01
CA VAL A 517 -25.93 0.56 13.91
C VAL A 517 -27.13 -0.19 14.47
N LYS A 518 -28.34 0.29 14.18
CA LYS A 518 -29.60 -0.36 14.56
C LYS A 518 -30.06 -1.27 13.44
N TYR A 519 -30.64 -2.41 13.78
CA TYR A 519 -31.13 -3.41 12.83
C TYR A 519 -32.59 -3.75 13.10
N ARG A 520 -33.35 -3.94 12.02
CA ARG A 520 -34.67 -4.55 12.03
C ARG A 520 -34.78 -5.60 10.92
N TRP A 521 -35.10 -6.82 11.31
CA TRP A 521 -35.23 -7.98 10.42
C TRP A 521 -36.67 -8.46 10.45
N ARG A 522 -37.39 -8.39 9.34
CA ARG A 522 -38.81 -8.72 9.27
C ARG A 522 -39.08 -9.89 8.33
N ASN A 523 -39.74 -10.93 8.85
CA ASN A 523 -40.22 -12.05 8.04
C ASN A 523 -41.37 -11.58 7.14
N LEU A 524 -41.18 -11.59 5.82
CA LEU A 524 -42.22 -11.20 4.85
C LEU A 524 -43.04 -12.38 4.33
N GLU A 525 -42.75 -13.59 4.81
CA GLU A 525 -43.50 -14.78 4.44
C GLU A 525 -44.79 -14.91 5.25
N LYS A 526 -45.72 -15.71 4.69
CA LYS A 526 -46.97 -16.08 5.36
C LYS A 526 -46.81 -17.29 6.30
N ARG A 527 -45.57 -17.72 6.53
CA ARG A 527 -45.23 -18.86 7.37
C ARG A 527 -44.10 -18.52 8.33
N PHE A 528 -44.09 -19.23 9.45
CA PHE A 528 -43.02 -19.21 10.44
C PHE A 528 -41.68 -19.64 9.83
N ALA A 529 -40.59 -19.06 10.31
CA ALA A 529 -39.23 -19.49 10.00
C ALA A 529 -38.27 -19.21 11.18
N GLU A 530 -37.27 -20.09 11.34
CA GLU A 530 -36.16 -19.90 12.28
C GLU A 530 -34.92 -19.43 11.50
N PHE A 531 -34.46 -18.21 11.77
CA PHE A 531 -33.30 -17.64 11.11
C PHE A 531 -32.07 -17.67 12.01
N SER A 532 -30.91 -18.04 11.46
CA SER A 532 -29.60 -17.80 12.07
C SER A 532 -29.04 -16.51 11.49
N LEU A 533 -29.46 -15.37 12.04
CA LEU A 533 -29.07 -14.03 11.58
C LEU A 533 -27.69 -13.70 12.11
N ALA A 534 -26.86 -13.02 11.31
CA ALA A 534 -25.54 -12.63 11.73
C ALA A 534 -25.13 -11.24 11.23
N VAL A 535 -24.35 -10.55 12.06
CA VAL A 535 -23.68 -9.29 11.73
C VAL A 535 -22.16 -9.50 11.89
N GLU A 536 -21.45 -9.43 10.78
CA GLU A 536 -19.98 -9.53 10.72
C GLU A 536 -19.33 -8.15 10.79
N LEU A 537 -18.27 -8.04 11.59
CA LEU A 537 -17.35 -6.91 11.66
C LEU A 537 -15.92 -7.39 11.41
N SER A 538 -15.19 -6.71 10.53
CA SER A 538 -13.75 -6.91 10.34
C SER A 538 -13.02 -5.68 10.89
N LEU A 539 -12.16 -5.89 11.90
CA LEU A 539 -11.54 -4.81 12.67
C LEU A 539 -10.02 -4.97 12.73
N SER A 540 -9.30 -3.86 12.63
CA SER A 540 -7.85 -3.78 12.76
C SER A 540 -7.49 -2.65 13.74
N PRO A 541 -7.29 -2.93 15.04
CA PRO A 541 -6.83 -1.92 15.98
C PRO A 541 -5.45 -1.41 15.56
N LYS A 542 -5.15 -0.13 15.86
CA LYS A 542 -3.84 0.49 15.57
C LYS A 542 -2.70 -0.38 16.12
N LEU A 543 -1.67 -0.60 15.32
CA LEU A 543 -0.47 -1.35 15.68
C LEU A 543 0.70 -0.39 15.99
N PRO A 544 1.59 -0.71 16.95
CA PRO A 544 2.81 0.07 17.20
C PRO A 544 3.87 -0.16 16.12
N TYR A 545 4.72 0.84 15.89
CA TYR A 545 5.85 0.76 14.94
C TYR A 545 7.15 0.23 15.56
N ASP A 546 7.26 0.20 16.89
CA ASP A 546 8.50 -0.19 17.57
C ASP A 546 8.82 -1.69 17.40
N TYR A 547 7.79 -2.53 17.43
CA TYR A 547 7.88 -3.99 17.34
C TYR A 547 6.60 -4.60 16.75
N GLU A 548 6.70 -5.83 16.27
CA GLU A 548 5.56 -6.60 15.78
C GLU A 548 4.69 -7.02 16.98
N ALA A 549 3.62 -6.26 17.24
CA ALA A 549 2.66 -6.56 18.31
C ALA A 549 1.48 -7.37 17.78
N ILE A 550 1.02 -8.31 18.60
CA ILE A 550 -0.24 -9.04 18.38
C ILE A 550 -1.29 -8.42 19.30
N PRO A 551 -2.37 -7.82 18.76
CA PRO A 551 -3.50 -7.38 19.57
C PRO A 551 -4.11 -8.53 20.36
N SER A 552 -4.90 -8.21 21.38
CA SER A 552 -5.70 -9.18 22.14
C SER A 552 -7.17 -8.84 22.08
N TYR A 553 -8.02 -9.80 22.46
CA TYR A 553 -9.45 -9.58 22.63
C TYR A 553 -10.02 -10.36 23.81
N GLU A 554 -11.16 -9.87 24.29
CA GLU A 554 -11.94 -10.47 25.37
C GLU A 554 -13.41 -10.52 24.94
N ILE A 555 -14.07 -11.67 25.14
CA ILE A 555 -15.53 -11.81 24.92
C ILE A 555 -16.21 -11.88 26.29
N GLU A 556 -16.91 -10.82 26.67
CA GLU A 556 -17.75 -10.69 27.87
C GLU A 556 -17.26 -11.46 29.12
N GLY A 557 -16.17 -11.00 29.73
CA GLY A 557 -15.65 -11.58 30.98
C GLY A 557 -14.96 -12.94 30.82
N ALA A 558 -14.85 -13.47 29.60
CA ALA A 558 -13.97 -14.60 29.31
C ALA A 558 -12.50 -14.20 29.50
N THR A 559 -11.60 -15.20 29.57
CA THR A 559 -10.17 -14.95 29.57
C THR A 559 -9.74 -14.20 28.31
N GLU A 560 -8.95 -13.14 28.49
CA GLU A 560 -8.33 -12.41 27.39
C GLU A 560 -7.45 -13.34 26.54
N ARG A 561 -7.56 -13.22 25.21
CA ARG A 561 -6.86 -14.07 24.23
C ARG A 561 -6.07 -13.22 23.24
N PRO A 562 -4.94 -13.71 22.73
CA PRO A 562 -4.32 -13.14 21.54
C PRO A 562 -5.31 -13.12 20.36
N ALA A 563 -5.31 -12.06 19.55
CA ALA A 563 -6.15 -11.93 18.35
C ALA A 563 -5.81 -12.95 17.25
N THR A 564 -4.74 -13.72 17.44
CA THR A 564 -4.35 -14.86 16.61
C THR A 564 -5.10 -16.16 16.95
N GLU A 565 -5.87 -16.18 18.03
CA GLU A 565 -6.66 -17.34 18.45
C GLU A 565 -8.13 -17.21 18.02
N ARG A 566 -8.73 -18.33 17.61
CA ARG A 566 -10.16 -18.45 17.36
C ARG A 566 -10.91 -18.70 18.67
N PHE A 567 -12.05 -18.05 18.87
CA PHE A 567 -12.91 -18.33 20.01
C PHE A 567 -14.37 -18.07 19.68
N ALA A 568 -15.25 -18.94 20.18
CA ALA A 568 -16.69 -18.80 20.11
C ALA A 568 -17.28 -18.81 21.52
N SER A 569 -18.10 -17.81 21.85
CA SER A 569 -18.90 -17.79 23.07
C SER A 569 -20.37 -18.01 22.71
N PRO A 570 -21.05 -19.03 23.27
CA PRO A 570 -22.44 -19.33 22.94
C PRO A 570 -23.44 -18.27 23.45
N TRP A 571 -23.01 -17.43 24.40
CA TRP A 571 -23.85 -16.43 25.02
C TRP A 571 -23.03 -15.23 25.47
N ALA A 572 -22.91 -14.25 24.58
CA ALA A 572 -22.28 -12.97 24.84
C ALA A 572 -22.90 -11.88 23.97
N ARG A 573 -22.55 -10.63 24.26
CA ARG A 573 -22.92 -9.45 23.48
C ARG A 573 -21.78 -8.45 23.35
N THR A 574 -20.68 -8.63 24.09
CA THR A 574 -19.56 -7.67 24.10
C THR A 574 -18.25 -8.33 23.70
N VAL A 575 -17.51 -7.68 22.80
CA VAL A 575 -16.12 -8.00 22.45
C VAL A 575 -15.27 -6.76 22.65
N THR A 576 -14.20 -6.86 23.44
CA THR A 576 -13.23 -5.78 23.65
C THR A 576 -11.90 -6.14 23.01
N LEU A 577 -11.45 -5.35 22.06
CA LEU A 577 -10.12 -5.45 21.44
C LEU A 577 -9.14 -4.53 22.15
N ARG A 578 -7.90 -4.99 22.33
CA ARG A 578 -6.81 -4.20 22.94
C ARG A 578 -5.57 -4.27 22.06
N SER A 579 -4.91 -3.13 21.90
CA SER A 579 -3.61 -3.04 21.25
C SER A 579 -2.75 -2.03 22.01
N PRO A 580 -1.42 -2.21 22.11
CA PRO A 580 -0.55 -1.24 22.78
C PRO A 580 -0.62 0.19 22.22
N ALA A 581 -1.06 0.36 20.96
CA ALA A 581 -1.08 1.65 20.28
C ALA A 581 -2.46 2.32 20.24
N THR A 582 -3.50 1.77 20.89
CA THR A 582 -4.84 2.37 20.92
C THR A 582 -5.58 2.06 22.21
N ARG A 583 -6.60 2.87 22.52
CA ARG A 583 -7.52 2.58 23.63
C ARG A 583 -8.33 1.31 23.31
N PRO A 584 -8.90 0.64 24.33
CA PRO A 584 -9.73 -0.53 24.11
C PRO A 584 -10.92 -0.21 23.18
N ILE A 585 -11.06 -0.97 22.11
CA ILE A 585 -12.17 -0.87 21.17
C ILE A 585 -13.23 -1.88 21.58
N THR A 586 -14.44 -1.42 21.86
CA THR A 586 -15.53 -2.29 22.33
C THR A 586 -16.64 -2.38 21.29
N VAL A 587 -16.92 -3.59 20.82
CA VAL A 587 -18.12 -3.95 20.06
C VAL A 587 -19.16 -4.45 21.05
N GLU A 588 -20.34 -3.82 21.09
CA GLU A 588 -21.43 -4.17 22.00
C GLU A 588 -22.75 -4.33 21.24
N SER A 589 -23.38 -5.49 21.39
CA SER A 589 -24.75 -5.77 20.94
C SER A 589 -25.76 -5.48 22.05
N SER A 590 -26.93 -4.94 21.70
CA SER A 590 -28.04 -4.75 22.65
C SER A 590 -28.69 -6.07 23.10
N LYS A 591 -28.51 -7.14 22.32
CA LYS A 591 -29.00 -8.50 22.59
C LYS A 591 -27.83 -9.45 22.80
N HIS A 592 -27.97 -10.38 23.73
CA HIS A 592 -27.09 -11.55 23.81
C HIS A 592 -27.33 -12.49 22.62
N GLY A 593 -26.27 -13.14 22.19
CA GLY A 593 -26.25 -14.13 21.13
C GLY A 593 -24.98 -14.94 21.19
N GLU A 594 -24.73 -15.74 20.15
CA GLU A 594 -23.44 -16.40 20.00
C GLU A 594 -22.45 -15.44 19.33
N VAL A 595 -21.25 -15.31 19.89
CA VAL A 595 -20.20 -14.44 19.35
C VAL A 595 -19.02 -15.27 18.87
N TRP A 596 -18.63 -15.07 17.62
CA TRP A 596 -17.42 -15.66 17.05
C TRP A 596 -16.33 -14.60 16.89
N ALA A 597 -15.09 -14.96 17.19
CA ALA A 597 -13.91 -14.13 16.96
C ALA A 597 -12.82 -14.97 16.31
N SER A 598 -12.25 -14.49 15.20
CA SER A 598 -11.24 -15.24 14.44
C SER A 598 -10.24 -14.30 13.75
N PRO A 599 -8.94 -14.62 13.72
CA PRO A 599 -7.97 -13.87 12.93
C PRO A 599 -8.25 -13.99 11.44
N ILE A 600 -8.06 -12.88 10.73
CA ILE A 600 -8.00 -12.86 9.28
C ILE A 600 -6.52 -12.96 8.89
N TYR A 601 -6.12 -14.10 8.34
CA TYR A 601 -4.77 -14.31 7.84
C TYR A 601 -4.71 -14.32 6.33
N THR A 602 -3.66 -13.74 5.79
CA THR A 602 -3.28 -13.84 4.37
C THR A 602 -1.90 -14.46 4.28
N TRP A 603 -1.62 -15.11 3.16
CA TRP A 603 -0.33 -15.73 2.90
C TRP A 603 0.34 -15.04 1.73
N THR A 604 1.59 -14.63 1.94
CA THR A 604 2.36 -13.93 0.92
C THR A 604 3.70 -14.58 0.70
N ARG A 605 4.18 -14.51 -0.54
CA ARG A 605 5.57 -14.80 -0.84
C ARG A 605 6.43 -13.61 -0.41
N THR A 606 7.54 -13.90 0.24
CA THR A 606 8.62 -12.97 0.57
C THR A 606 9.94 -13.47 -0.03
N GLU A 607 10.99 -12.68 0.07
CA GLU A 607 12.35 -13.07 -0.30
C GLU A 607 12.89 -14.26 0.52
N LYS A 608 12.26 -14.59 1.66
CA LYS A 608 12.64 -15.70 2.55
C LYS A 608 11.66 -16.89 2.50
N GLY A 609 10.65 -16.86 1.63
CA GLY A 609 9.65 -17.93 1.48
C GLY A 609 8.22 -17.45 1.75
N LEU A 610 7.28 -18.38 1.94
CA LEU A 610 5.90 -18.04 2.29
C LEU A 610 5.80 -17.61 3.76
N ARG A 611 5.10 -16.50 4.02
CA ARG A 611 4.82 -15.98 5.37
C ARG A 611 3.33 -15.67 5.49
N SER A 612 2.75 -15.92 6.65
CA SER A 612 1.41 -15.46 6.98
C SER A 612 1.45 -14.06 7.61
N HIS A 613 0.49 -13.22 7.27
CA HIS A 613 0.31 -11.88 7.82
C HIS A 613 -1.08 -11.77 8.46
N TYR A 614 -1.11 -11.37 9.72
CA TYR A 614 -2.34 -11.02 10.44
C TYR A 614 -2.90 -9.73 9.84
N GLN A 615 -4.13 -9.76 9.35
CA GLN A 615 -4.78 -8.61 8.69
C GLN A 615 -5.82 -7.93 9.57
N GLY A 616 -6.10 -8.47 10.76
CA GLY A 616 -7.18 -8.02 11.63
C GLY A 616 -7.96 -9.19 12.20
N ILE A 617 -9.02 -8.87 12.94
CA ILE A 617 -9.91 -9.83 13.57
C ILE A 617 -11.32 -9.68 12.98
N GLY A 618 -11.90 -10.81 12.59
CA GLY A 618 -13.32 -10.90 12.31
C GLY A 618 -14.09 -11.18 13.59
N VAL A 619 -15.18 -10.46 13.80
CA VAL A 619 -16.14 -10.64 14.90
C VAL A 619 -17.52 -10.85 14.29
N VAL A 620 -18.23 -11.92 14.68
CA VAL A 620 -19.60 -12.19 14.23
C VAL A 620 -20.52 -12.24 15.43
N LEU A 621 -21.61 -11.46 15.37
CA LEU A 621 -22.70 -11.50 16.33
C LEU A 621 -23.84 -12.31 15.73
N ASN A 622 -24.09 -13.51 16.26
CA ASN A 622 -25.08 -14.46 15.75
C ASN A 622 -26.33 -14.50 16.64
N TYR A 623 -27.50 -14.48 16.02
CA TYR A 623 -28.80 -14.52 16.67
C TYR A 623 -29.64 -15.64 16.06
N HIS A 624 -30.10 -16.58 16.89
CA HIS A 624 -31.10 -17.57 16.50
C HIS A 624 -32.49 -17.03 16.80
N VAL A 625 -33.24 -16.72 15.75
CA VAL A 625 -34.47 -15.93 15.86
C VAL A 625 -35.62 -16.67 15.19
N PRO A 626 -36.59 -17.20 15.97
CA PRO A 626 -37.88 -17.61 15.43
C PRO A 626 -38.71 -16.37 15.08
N LEU A 627 -39.26 -16.30 13.86
CA LEU A 627 -40.13 -15.21 13.43
C LEU A 627 -41.43 -15.73 12.82
N ASP A 628 -42.55 -15.34 13.42
CA ASP A 628 -43.89 -15.50 12.85
C ASP A 628 -44.11 -14.61 11.61
N PRO A 629 -45.15 -14.88 10.80
CA PRO A 629 -45.48 -14.07 9.64
C PRO A 629 -45.62 -12.58 9.98
N GLY A 630 -44.79 -11.74 9.36
CA GLY A 630 -44.80 -10.29 9.57
C GLY A 630 -44.09 -9.79 10.84
N GLU A 631 -43.64 -10.70 11.72
CA GLU A 631 -42.87 -10.38 12.93
C GLU A 631 -41.50 -9.78 12.58
N SER A 632 -40.94 -9.00 13.50
CA SER A 632 -39.62 -8.40 13.34
C SER A 632 -38.72 -8.64 14.56
N PHE A 633 -37.45 -8.94 14.30
CA PHE A 633 -36.38 -8.93 15.29
C PHE A 633 -35.57 -7.66 15.20
N GLU A 634 -35.33 -7.03 16.34
CA GLU A 634 -34.59 -5.78 16.45
C GLU A 634 -33.39 -5.94 17.39
N THR A 635 -32.25 -5.41 16.95
CA THR A 635 -31.02 -5.32 17.74
C THR A 635 -30.26 -4.06 17.35
N GLU A 636 -29.19 -3.77 18.07
CA GLU A 636 -28.32 -2.63 17.86
C GLU A 636 -26.90 -3.07 18.19
N VAL A 637 -25.94 -2.64 17.38
CA VAL A 637 -24.51 -2.89 17.56
C VAL A 637 -23.80 -1.55 17.65
N LYS A 638 -22.98 -1.37 18.69
CA LYS A 638 -22.16 -0.19 18.90
C LYS A 638 -20.69 -0.55 18.83
N VAL A 639 -19.90 0.32 18.22
CA VAL A 639 -18.43 0.27 18.27
C VAL A 639 -17.97 1.54 18.98
N ARG A 640 -17.17 1.39 20.04
CA ARG A 640 -16.58 2.49 20.84
C ARG A 640 -15.06 2.37 20.85
N TRP A 641 -14.35 3.49 20.87
CA TRP A 641 -12.88 3.58 20.84
C TRP A 641 -12.31 4.72 21.71
#